data_AF-A0A1I5G368-F1
#
_entry.id   AF-A0A1I5G368-F1
#
_cell.length_a   1.000
_cell.length_b   1.000
_cell.length_c   1.000
_cell.angle_alpha   90.00
_cell.angle_beta   90.00
_cell.angle_gamma   90.00
#
_symmetry.space_group_name_H-M   'P 1'
#
loop_
_entity.id
_entity.type
_entity.pdbx_description
1 polymer ?
#
loop_
_entity_poly.entity_id
_entity_poly.type
_entity_poly.pdbx_seq_one_letter_code
_entity_poly.pdbx_strand_id
1 'polypeptide(L)'
;MSLPEGMRSAADLAKLAEVNASAFSNWRSRSPEFPPPHKIGGKELFEIPAVAEWLKERRIPVHRRKEGEPEGYTYGDRLLRNLGPGQLPDSGAAQTRPVTEADLADRVWEAVESMLDSLDRFAALDYLLGLVYLRSAQPADWKAVTGTRTWPEAQEVLRGISVPVPGAADRLLFTRVLEVSSPALRKAVDLVDRFPAKENAGQLGSVLLGLTRRQSGRSGGQFTPPEVARLMVDLLGDEPVYSAYDPFCGSGELLTVAAERIAGVPADVPIEVFGKAGDQWSWSTSWMNLALHGVEAELGEPGLAVKKDSFPGLTFDRILANPPFNLKSAELDKRVLRWGEPPEKNANFAWLQHVAAKLAPSGRAAVIMPSGAASSKNEAHIRGALIEDGIVECVIALPARLFRFTAIPVHLWLLRAPGCNVFGDEVLLIDASDEAEADRSARRLTTAAIDRAVDEHRRWSSSQKGSFFGSPGYSRAVPYSELEEGDYNLQPARYVSRKAEHREDGPAAAFAAARRELAELTEQVRQLNDGLESTAAAVLSSGRAKVTGERVRLGKVCEVLPGPGSVKRQGDSPGTPLVLPRNIRNNQVDYGELDLVPEALAARYARYRLAERDVVSARAGTLGRFGLVRSAEAGWLLGPGCVGFRPGPEVDPHYLVYYLNGADAQEWLRRNAVGTAVRYFSSDLLRSMPIFLPELRKQAEIVDLLRPYQLSSVAHAELGSQLAHSLDLLTSILFRPSA
;
A
#
# COMPACT_ATOMS: atom_id res chain seq x y z
N MET A 1 23.72 -7.21 -53.26
CA MET A 1 23.08 -7.41 -51.95
C MET A 1 23.67 -6.35 -51.03
N SER A 2 22.93 -5.30 -50.70
CA SER A 2 23.39 -4.28 -49.76
C SER A 2 23.62 -4.93 -48.40
N LEU A 3 24.70 -4.56 -47.71
CA LEU A 3 24.92 -5.00 -46.34
C LEU A 3 23.79 -4.42 -45.46
N PRO A 4 23.29 -5.17 -44.46
CA PRO A 4 22.35 -4.65 -43.47
C PRO A 4 22.90 -3.35 -42.86
N GLU A 5 22.03 -2.36 -42.71
CA GLU A 5 22.37 -1.06 -42.13
C GLU A 5 22.89 -1.26 -40.68
N GLY A 6 23.98 -0.57 -40.31
CA GLY A 6 24.62 -0.76 -39.00
C GLY A 6 25.50 -2.00 -38.82
N MET A 7 25.69 -2.84 -39.86
CA MET A 7 26.60 -4.00 -39.81
C MET A 7 27.78 -3.88 -40.78
N ARG A 8 28.95 -4.40 -40.37
CA ARG A 8 30.20 -4.36 -41.16
C ARG A 8 31.00 -5.65 -41.02
N SER A 9 31.86 -5.95 -41.99
CA SER A 9 32.79 -7.06 -41.88
C SER A 9 33.91 -6.75 -40.89
N ALA A 10 34.58 -7.78 -40.36
CA ALA A 10 35.76 -7.59 -39.52
C ALA A 10 36.86 -6.75 -40.18
N ALA A 11 37.03 -6.88 -41.50
CA ALA A 11 38.03 -6.11 -42.25
C ALA A 11 37.67 -4.61 -42.32
N ASP A 12 36.40 -4.30 -42.50
CA ASP A 12 35.92 -2.91 -42.52
C ASP A 12 36.03 -2.27 -41.15
N LEU A 13 35.69 -2.99 -40.08
CA LEU A 13 35.82 -2.51 -38.71
C LEU A 13 37.27 -2.31 -38.30
N ALA A 14 38.17 -3.20 -38.71
CA ALA A 14 39.61 -3.01 -38.52
C ALA A 14 40.11 -1.75 -39.23
N LYS A 15 39.62 -1.47 -40.45
CA LYS A 15 39.95 -0.26 -41.20
C LYS A 15 39.42 1.01 -40.51
N LEU A 16 38.17 0.99 -40.01
CA LEU A 16 37.57 2.12 -39.29
C LEU A 16 38.28 2.40 -37.97
N ALA A 17 38.64 1.37 -37.20
CA ALA A 17 39.47 1.49 -35.99
C ALA A 17 40.96 1.77 -36.29
N GLU A 18 41.35 1.76 -37.57
CA GLU A 18 42.73 1.91 -38.06
C GLU A 18 43.73 0.95 -37.40
N VAL A 19 43.34 -0.32 -37.34
CA VAL A 19 44.17 -1.42 -36.87
C VAL A 19 44.37 -2.46 -37.97
N ASN A 20 45.43 -3.25 -37.86
CA ASN A 20 45.64 -4.36 -38.78
C ASN A 20 44.54 -5.41 -38.62
N ALA A 21 44.14 -6.07 -39.71
CA ALA A 21 43.13 -7.13 -39.68
C ALA A 21 43.48 -8.26 -38.71
N SER A 22 44.78 -8.55 -38.52
CA SER A 22 45.26 -9.53 -37.54
C SER A 22 45.01 -9.11 -36.08
N ALA A 23 44.96 -7.82 -35.76
CA ALA A 23 44.61 -7.34 -34.43
C ALA A 23 43.15 -7.66 -34.10
N PHE A 24 42.25 -7.45 -35.05
CA PHE A 24 40.83 -7.75 -34.90
C PHE A 24 40.58 -9.27 -34.75
N SER A 25 41.27 -10.10 -35.54
CA SER A 25 41.22 -11.56 -35.39
C SER A 25 41.77 -12.04 -34.04
N ASN A 26 42.83 -11.38 -33.52
CA ASN A 26 43.38 -11.70 -32.20
C ASN A 26 42.44 -11.29 -31.06
N TRP A 27 41.75 -10.16 -31.18
CA TRP A 27 40.72 -9.75 -30.22
C TRP A 27 39.57 -10.75 -30.17
N ARG A 28 39.10 -11.19 -31.33
CA ARG A 28 38.04 -12.20 -31.43
C ARG A 28 38.42 -13.54 -30.81
N SER A 29 39.66 -13.99 -30.99
CA SER A 29 40.09 -15.30 -30.50
C SER A 29 40.45 -15.32 -29.02
N ARG A 30 40.93 -14.20 -28.46
CA ARG A 30 41.45 -14.13 -27.08
C ARG A 30 40.49 -13.52 -26.07
N SER A 31 39.40 -12.93 -26.51
CA SER A 31 38.41 -12.30 -25.63
C SER A 31 37.05 -12.96 -25.81
N PRO A 32 36.59 -13.78 -24.83
CA PRO A 32 35.27 -14.41 -24.87
C PRO A 32 34.13 -13.40 -24.98
N GLU A 33 34.35 -12.19 -24.47
CA GLU A 33 33.38 -11.07 -24.50
C GLU A 33 33.40 -10.26 -25.80
N PHE A 34 34.23 -10.65 -26.79
CA PHE A 34 34.21 -9.99 -28.09
C PHE A 34 32.84 -10.21 -28.76
N PRO A 35 32.19 -9.16 -29.30
CA PRO A 35 30.86 -9.29 -29.89
C PRO A 35 30.78 -10.39 -30.96
N PRO A 36 29.81 -11.30 -30.88
CA PRO A 36 29.70 -12.41 -31.83
C PRO A 36 29.27 -11.91 -33.22
N PRO A 37 29.72 -12.55 -34.31
CA PRO A 37 29.25 -12.23 -35.65
C PRO A 37 27.87 -12.81 -35.97
N HIS A 38 27.13 -12.13 -36.83
CA HIS A 38 25.96 -12.64 -37.53
C HIS A 38 26.37 -13.22 -38.88
N LYS A 39 25.89 -14.44 -39.20
CA LYS A 39 26.10 -15.07 -40.51
C LYS A 39 24.96 -14.70 -41.45
N ILE A 40 25.20 -13.73 -42.33
CA ILE A 40 24.20 -13.23 -43.29
C ILE A 40 24.78 -13.42 -44.70
N GLY A 41 24.09 -14.18 -45.55
CA GLY A 41 24.52 -14.44 -46.93
C GLY A 41 25.91 -15.09 -47.05
N GLY A 42 26.29 -15.94 -46.08
CA GLY A 42 27.60 -16.62 -46.06
C GLY A 42 28.77 -15.75 -45.58
N LYS A 43 28.54 -14.49 -45.19
CA LYS A 43 29.55 -13.60 -44.62
C LYS A 43 29.32 -13.40 -43.12
N GLU A 44 30.41 -13.29 -42.37
CA GLU A 44 30.38 -12.89 -40.96
C GLU A 44 30.38 -11.37 -40.86
N LEU A 45 29.29 -10.81 -40.33
CA LEU A 45 29.11 -9.38 -40.12
C LEU A 45 28.92 -9.10 -38.63
N PHE A 46 29.40 -7.95 -38.18
CA PHE A 46 29.31 -7.53 -36.79
C PHE A 46 28.53 -6.22 -36.72
N GLU A 47 27.80 -6.06 -35.61
CA GLU A 47 27.13 -4.80 -35.31
C GLU A 47 28.15 -3.73 -34.92
N ILE A 48 28.11 -2.60 -35.62
CA ILE A 48 29.03 -1.49 -35.40
C ILE A 48 28.95 -0.98 -33.94
N PRO A 49 27.75 -0.76 -33.33
CA PRO A 49 27.66 -0.25 -31.96
C PRO A 49 28.27 -1.20 -30.93
N ALA A 50 28.02 -2.50 -31.06
CA ALA A 50 28.55 -3.51 -30.12
C ALA A 50 30.08 -3.58 -30.16
N VAL A 51 30.68 -3.54 -31.36
CA VAL A 51 32.14 -3.53 -31.52
C VAL A 51 32.74 -2.19 -31.06
N ALA A 52 32.07 -1.07 -31.31
CA ALA A 52 32.52 0.24 -30.86
C ALA A 52 32.56 0.33 -29.33
N GLU A 53 31.50 -0.08 -28.64
CA GLU A 53 31.44 -0.12 -27.17
C GLU A 53 32.51 -1.04 -26.58
N TRP A 54 32.68 -2.23 -27.14
CA TRP A 54 33.75 -3.12 -26.69
C TRP A 54 35.15 -2.52 -26.89
N LEU A 55 35.36 -1.73 -27.95
CA LEU A 55 36.63 -1.04 -28.19
C LEU A 55 36.80 0.24 -27.34
N LYS A 56 35.76 0.78 -26.70
CA LYS A 56 35.88 1.91 -25.75
C LYS A 56 36.67 1.54 -24.50
N GLU A 57 36.68 0.27 -24.10
CA GLU A 57 37.53 -0.19 -23.00
C GLU A 57 39.02 -0.30 -23.39
N ARG A 58 39.36 -0.04 -24.66
CA ARG A 58 40.72 -0.22 -25.21
C ARG A 58 41.32 1.09 -25.63
N ARG A 59 42.07 1.69 -24.70
CA ARG A 59 42.83 2.93 -24.94
C ARG A 59 43.90 2.72 -26.01
N ILE A 60 44.06 3.74 -26.85
CA ILE A 60 45.11 3.77 -27.86
C ILE A 60 46.44 4.11 -27.16
N PRO A 61 47.46 3.23 -27.28
CA PRO A 61 48.79 3.51 -26.72
C PRO A 61 49.34 4.82 -27.27
N VAL A 62 50.07 5.58 -26.44
CA VAL A 62 50.58 6.92 -26.78
C VAL A 62 51.27 6.95 -28.15
N HIS A 63 52.12 5.97 -28.45
CA HIS A 63 52.87 5.88 -29.72
C HIS A 63 52.00 5.55 -30.97
N ARG A 64 50.72 5.20 -30.79
CA ARG A 64 49.76 4.94 -31.88
C ARG A 64 48.65 5.98 -31.98
N ARG A 65 48.64 7.00 -31.10
CA ARG A 65 47.70 8.11 -31.19
C ARG A 65 48.07 9.00 -32.36
N LYS A 66 47.06 9.49 -33.06
CA LYS A 66 47.21 10.47 -34.14
C LYS A 66 47.02 11.88 -33.61
N GLU A 67 47.46 12.86 -34.39
CA GLU A 67 47.26 14.28 -34.09
C GLU A 67 45.76 14.58 -33.92
N GLY A 68 45.39 15.26 -32.83
CA GLY A 68 44.00 15.54 -32.45
C GLY A 68 43.33 14.51 -31.54
N GLU A 69 44.01 13.44 -31.12
CA GLU A 69 43.44 12.45 -30.19
C GLU A 69 43.90 12.68 -28.74
N PRO A 70 42.99 13.02 -27.81
CA PRO A 70 43.33 13.38 -26.43
C PRO A 70 43.84 12.20 -25.60
N GLU A 71 44.31 12.48 -24.38
CA GLU A 71 44.67 11.44 -23.44
C GLU A 71 43.45 10.59 -23.03
N GLY A 72 43.59 9.27 -23.11
CA GLY A 72 42.49 8.33 -22.85
C GLY A 72 41.68 7.93 -24.08
N TYR A 73 41.94 8.49 -25.27
CA TYR A 73 41.24 8.15 -26.51
C TYR A 73 41.33 6.66 -26.84
N THR A 74 40.23 6.07 -27.30
CA THR A 74 40.06 4.63 -27.45
C THR A 74 39.93 4.22 -28.91
N TYR A 75 40.15 2.94 -29.20
CA TYR A 75 39.88 2.42 -30.56
C TYR A 75 38.38 2.52 -30.93
N GLY A 76 37.49 2.54 -29.93
CA GLY A 76 36.06 2.78 -30.12
C GLY A 76 35.76 4.19 -30.57
N ASP A 77 36.38 5.19 -29.95
CA ASP A 77 36.25 6.61 -30.34
C ASP A 77 36.73 6.84 -31.77
N ARG A 78 37.88 6.24 -32.13
CA ARG A 78 38.44 6.33 -33.47
C ARG A 78 37.55 5.67 -34.52
N LEU A 79 36.99 4.51 -34.20
CA LEU A 79 36.05 3.79 -35.08
C LEU A 79 34.80 4.64 -35.35
N LEU A 80 34.19 5.22 -34.30
CA LEU A 80 32.99 6.06 -34.42
C LEU A 80 33.28 7.35 -35.18
N ARG A 81 34.43 8.00 -34.92
CA ARG A 81 34.87 9.19 -35.66
C ARG A 81 34.99 8.91 -37.16
N ASN A 82 35.61 7.80 -37.53
CA ASN A 82 35.88 7.44 -38.93
C ASN A 82 34.64 6.95 -39.68
N LEU A 83 33.60 6.51 -38.98
CA LEU A 83 32.32 6.12 -39.57
C LEU A 83 31.51 7.34 -40.06
N GLY A 84 31.67 8.49 -39.38
CA GLY A 84 31.00 9.75 -39.71
C GLY A 84 29.56 9.87 -39.15
N PRO A 85 29.06 11.10 -38.97
CA PRO A 85 27.69 11.34 -38.50
C PRO A 85 26.66 10.86 -39.53
N GLY A 86 25.62 10.15 -39.07
CA GLY A 86 24.51 9.65 -39.91
C GLY A 86 24.66 8.23 -40.48
N GLN A 87 25.75 7.52 -40.18
CA GLN A 87 25.94 6.10 -40.56
C GLN A 87 25.76 5.11 -39.41
N LEU A 88 25.54 5.60 -38.19
CA LEU A 88 24.92 4.82 -37.14
C LEU A 88 23.41 4.82 -37.43
N PRO A 89 22.74 3.66 -37.48
CA PRO A 89 21.30 3.66 -37.31
C PRO A 89 20.98 4.51 -36.08
N ASP A 90 19.95 5.36 -36.13
CA ASP A 90 19.35 5.91 -34.92
C ASP A 90 19.34 4.79 -33.91
N SER A 91 19.96 5.01 -32.75
CA SER A 91 20.12 4.01 -31.73
C SER A 91 18.74 3.58 -31.26
N GLY A 92 18.13 2.68 -32.03
CA GLY A 92 17.14 1.74 -31.60
C GLY A 92 17.83 1.10 -30.43
N ALA A 93 17.27 1.43 -29.26
CA ALA A 93 17.52 0.78 -28.00
C ALA A 93 18.16 -0.58 -28.28
N ALA A 94 19.40 -0.78 -27.82
CA ALA A 94 19.70 -2.07 -27.25
C ALA A 94 18.41 -2.45 -26.51
N GLN A 95 17.82 -3.60 -26.79
CA GLN A 95 16.77 -4.11 -25.93
C GLN A 95 17.43 -4.44 -24.57
N THR A 96 17.94 -3.42 -23.87
CA THR A 96 17.86 -3.29 -22.44
C THR A 96 16.41 -3.54 -22.16
N ARG A 97 16.14 -4.74 -21.64
CA ARG A 97 14.87 -5.08 -21.04
C ARG A 97 14.35 -3.81 -20.34
N PRO A 98 13.11 -3.36 -20.64
CA PRO A 98 12.56 -2.17 -20.00
C PRO A 98 12.75 -2.32 -18.49
N VAL A 99 13.30 -1.29 -17.84
CA VAL A 99 13.53 -1.30 -16.41
C VAL A 99 12.17 -1.50 -15.75
N THR A 100 12.00 -2.65 -15.10
CA THR A 100 10.72 -2.99 -14.48
C THR A 100 10.59 -2.26 -13.14
N GLU A 101 9.37 -2.09 -12.64
CA GLU A 101 9.16 -1.58 -11.28
C GLU A 101 9.91 -2.41 -10.22
N ALA A 102 10.07 -3.72 -10.46
CA ALA A 102 10.87 -4.59 -9.59
C ALA A 102 12.36 -4.21 -9.61
N ASP A 103 12.91 -3.93 -10.79
CA ASP A 103 14.31 -3.50 -10.92
C ASP A 103 14.54 -2.14 -10.23
N LEU A 104 13.56 -1.21 -10.32
CA LEU A 104 13.60 0.05 -9.59
C LEU A 104 13.48 -0.15 -8.07
N ALA A 105 12.56 -1.01 -7.63
CA ALA A 105 12.35 -1.31 -6.22
C ALA A 105 13.59 -1.92 -5.57
N ASP A 106 14.28 -2.84 -6.25
CA ASP A 106 15.51 -3.45 -5.73
C ASP A 106 16.62 -2.41 -5.56
N ARG A 107 16.79 -1.50 -6.54
CA ARG A 107 17.77 -0.41 -6.46
C ARG A 107 17.41 0.60 -5.37
N VAL A 108 16.14 0.93 -5.22
CA VAL A 108 15.65 1.76 -4.11
C VAL A 108 15.96 1.10 -2.77
N TRP A 109 15.74 -0.22 -2.65
CA TRP A 109 16.07 -0.92 -1.41
C TRP A 109 17.55 -0.95 -1.13
N GLU A 110 18.41 -1.12 -2.13
CA GLU A 110 19.86 -1.01 -1.96
C GLU A 110 20.26 0.36 -1.39
N ALA A 111 19.63 1.43 -1.89
CA ALA A 111 19.87 2.78 -1.42
C ALA A 111 19.36 2.98 0.02
N VAL A 112 18.14 2.50 0.32
CA VAL A 112 17.58 2.55 1.69
C VAL A 112 18.48 1.79 2.66
N GLU A 113 18.87 0.56 2.33
CA GLU A 113 19.71 -0.27 3.20
C GLU A 113 21.04 0.41 3.55
N SER A 114 21.60 1.20 2.65
CA SER A 114 22.82 1.96 2.92
C SER A 114 22.63 3.06 3.97
N MET A 115 21.41 3.54 4.19
CA MET A 115 21.08 4.59 5.15
C MET A 115 20.56 4.07 6.49
N LEU A 116 20.23 2.77 6.62
CA LEU A 116 19.53 2.24 7.80
C LEU A 116 20.35 2.24 9.10
N ASP A 117 21.67 2.42 9.01
CA ASP A 117 22.53 2.62 10.18
C ASP A 117 22.35 4.01 10.82
N SER A 118 21.84 4.97 10.04
CA SER A 118 21.67 6.38 10.42
C SER A 118 20.19 6.77 10.56
N LEU A 119 19.33 6.24 9.69
CA LEU A 119 17.92 6.62 9.57
C LEU A 119 17.02 5.40 9.74
N ASP A 120 15.83 5.60 10.29
CA ASP A 120 14.78 4.59 10.17
C ASP A 120 14.30 4.46 8.71
N ARG A 121 13.58 3.37 8.39
CA ARG A 121 13.17 3.08 7.01
C ARG A 121 12.30 4.17 6.39
N PHE A 122 11.44 4.80 7.19
CA PHE A 122 10.56 5.84 6.69
C PHE A 122 11.38 7.09 6.34
N ALA A 123 12.25 7.52 7.26
CA ALA A 123 13.14 8.65 7.02
C ALA A 123 14.10 8.42 5.83
N ALA A 124 14.62 7.21 5.65
CA ALA A 124 15.47 6.88 4.49
C ALA A 124 14.71 6.96 3.15
N LEU A 125 13.44 6.51 3.11
CA LEU A 125 12.60 6.60 1.92
C LEU A 125 12.20 8.04 1.59
N ASP A 126 11.82 8.84 2.59
CA ASP A 126 11.53 10.28 2.45
C ASP A 126 12.77 11.04 1.96
N TYR A 127 13.95 10.70 2.48
CA TYR A 127 15.23 11.26 2.04
C TYR A 127 15.54 10.92 0.58
N LEU A 128 15.36 9.66 0.17
CA LEU A 128 15.58 9.25 -1.21
C LEU A 128 14.62 9.92 -2.18
N LEU A 129 13.35 10.10 -1.80
CA LEU A 129 12.39 10.87 -2.58
C LEU A 129 12.90 12.31 -2.81
N GLY A 130 13.42 12.96 -1.76
CA GLY A 130 14.05 14.27 -1.86
C GLY A 130 15.24 14.30 -2.81
N LEU A 131 16.14 13.31 -2.77
CA LEU A 131 17.29 13.22 -3.69
C LEU A 131 16.85 13.01 -5.15
N VAL A 132 15.86 12.15 -5.38
CA VAL A 132 15.32 11.88 -6.71
C VAL A 132 14.62 13.12 -7.28
N TYR A 133 13.86 13.84 -6.45
CA TYR A 133 13.32 15.15 -6.79
C TYR A 133 14.43 16.14 -7.16
N LEU A 134 15.47 16.26 -6.33
CA LEU A 134 16.58 17.18 -6.58
C LEU A 134 17.24 16.90 -7.93
N ARG A 135 17.56 15.64 -8.21
CA ARG A 135 18.17 15.20 -9.48
C ARG A 135 17.30 15.53 -10.69
N SER A 136 15.99 15.33 -10.58
CA SER A 136 15.07 15.44 -11.72
C SER A 136 14.58 16.87 -11.97
N ALA A 137 14.20 17.58 -10.90
CA ALA A 137 13.50 18.86 -10.96
C ALA A 137 14.39 20.07 -10.60
N GLN A 138 15.50 19.86 -9.89
CA GLN A 138 16.41 20.93 -9.45
C GLN A 138 17.87 20.63 -9.86
N PRO A 139 18.18 20.56 -11.16
CA PRO A 139 19.49 20.12 -11.65
C PRO A 139 20.66 21.01 -11.22
N ALA A 140 20.41 22.29 -10.93
CA ALA A 140 21.41 23.20 -10.39
C ALA A 140 21.84 22.79 -8.96
N ASP A 141 20.87 22.50 -8.10
CA ASP A 141 21.12 22.03 -6.74
C ASP A 141 21.73 20.62 -6.74
N TRP A 142 21.26 19.73 -7.63
CA TRP A 142 21.87 18.41 -7.81
C TRP A 142 23.35 18.52 -8.20
N LYS A 143 23.68 19.44 -9.11
CA LYS A 143 25.05 19.72 -9.51
C LYS A 143 25.87 20.34 -8.38
N ALA A 144 25.27 21.19 -7.55
CA ALA A 144 25.92 21.72 -6.36
C ALA A 144 26.30 20.61 -5.37
N VAL A 145 25.40 19.65 -5.15
CA VAL A 145 25.66 18.48 -4.29
C VAL A 145 26.75 17.58 -4.87
N THR A 146 26.60 17.16 -6.12
CA THR A 146 27.54 16.22 -6.81
C THR A 146 28.89 16.86 -7.17
N GLY A 147 28.96 18.19 -7.25
CA GLY A 147 30.19 18.94 -7.53
C GLY A 147 31.05 19.26 -6.30
N THR A 148 30.58 18.96 -5.09
CA THR A 148 31.37 19.15 -3.86
C THR A 148 32.60 18.24 -3.82
N ARG A 149 33.67 18.68 -3.13
CA ARG A 149 34.91 17.90 -3.00
C ARG A 149 34.89 17.01 -1.76
N THR A 150 34.10 17.39 -0.76
CA THR A 150 33.97 16.68 0.50
C THR A 150 32.51 16.46 0.88
N TRP A 151 32.21 15.37 1.58
CA TRP A 151 30.84 15.06 2.00
C TRP A 151 30.26 16.05 3.04
N PRO A 152 31.04 16.63 3.97
CA PRO A 152 30.53 17.70 4.82
C PRO A 152 30.04 18.93 4.03
N GLU A 153 30.69 19.28 2.91
CA GLU A 153 30.20 20.33 2.00
C GLU A 153 28.86 19.92 1.38
N ALA A 154 28.73 18.67 0.89
CA ALA A 154 27.47 18.17 0.35
C ALA A 154 26.33 18.22 1.38
N GLN A 155 26.62 17.87 2.64
CA GLN A 155 25.65 17.94 3.75
C GLN A 155 25.22 19.37 4.07
N GLU A 156 26.11 20.36 3.92
CA GLU A 156 25.75 21.78 4.08
C GLU A 156 24.83 22.24 2.95
N VAL A 157 25.13 21.87 1.70
CA VAL A 157 24.25 22.16 0.56
C VAL A 157 22.86 21.56 0.78
N LEU A 158 22.79 20.27 1.11
CA LEU A 158 21.52 19.56 1.35
C LEU A 158 20.74 20.14 2.55
N ARG A 159 21.41 20.67 3.58
CA ARG A 159 20.74 21.36 4.71
C ARG A 159 19.97 22.61 4.28
N GLY A 160 20.43 23.28 3.22
CA GLY A 160 19.80 24.48 2.70
C GLY A 160 18.63 24.21 1.76
N ILE A 161 18.43 22.97 1.31
CA ILE A 161 17.38 22.64 0.35
C ILE A 161 16.02 22.60 1.05
N SER A 162 15.15 23.51 0.63
CA SER A 162 13.77 23.58 1.06
C SER A 162 12.80 23.55 -0.13
N VAL A 163 11.54 23.25 0.16
CA VAL A 163 10.42 23.51 -0.74
C VAL A 163 9.49 24.54 -0.09
N PRO A 164 9.02 25.55 -0.84
CA PRO A 164 8.12 26.55 -0.31
C PRO A 164 6.80 25.89 0.10
N VAL A 165 6.20 26.31 1.22
CA VAL A 165 4.87 25.83 1.64
C VAL A 165 3.96 27.02 1.89
N PRO A 166 2.86 27.19 1.12
CA PRO A 166 1.95 28.30 1.32
C PRO A 166 1.40 28.36 2.75
N GLY A 167 1.42 29.56 3.34
CA GLY A 167 0.89 29.81 4.69
C GLY A 167 1.69 29.17 5.83
N ALA A 168 2.87 28.60 5.56
CA ALA A 168 3.75 27.98 6.54
C ALA A 168 5.22 28.31 6.25
N ALA A 169 6.13 27.91 7.14
CA ALA A 169 7.56 27.96 6.85
C ALA A 169 7.92 26.92 5.79
N ASP A 170 8.87 27.26 4.92
CA ASP A 170 9.43 26.34 3.94
C ASP A 170 9.84 25.02 4.59
N ARG A 171 9.49 23.90 3.95
CA ARG A 171 9.87 22.58 4.45
C ARG A 171 11.28 22.26 3.97
N LEU A 172 12.21 22.12 4.90
CA LEU A 172 13.50 21.51 4.64
C LEU A 172 13.31 20.06 4.18
N LEU A 173 13.87 19.69 3.02
CA LEU A 173 13.75 18.33 2.49
C LEU A 173 14.63 17.34 3.25
N PHE A 174 15.77 17.79 3.77
CA PHE A 174 16.78 16.93 4.38
C PHE A 174 17.07 17.29 5.84
N THR A 175 16.04 17.35 6.69
CA THR A 175 16.14 17.75 8.12
C THR A 175 17.11 16.89 8.95
N ARG A 176 17.29 15.62 8.59
CA ARG A 176 18.15 14.65 9.28
C ARG A 176 19.48 14.37 8.57
N VAL A 177 19.89 15.22 7.62
CA VAL A 177 21.12 15.00 6.82
C VAL A 177 22.40 14.88 7.65
N LEU A 178 22.45 15.53 8.82
CA LEU A 178 23.59 15.42 9.74
C LEU A 178 23.65 14.06 10.46
N GLU A 179 22.54 13.33 10.53
CA GLU A 179 22.49 12.00 11.10
C GLU A 179 23.00 10.94 10.11
N VAL A 180 22.98 11.24 8.81
CA VAL A 180 23.44 10.35 7.73
C VAL A 180 24.96 10.35 7.66
N SER A 181 25.57 9.18 7.80
CA SER A 181 27.03 9.06 7.66
C SER A 181 27.48 9.42 6.23
N SER A 182 28.68 10.00 6.11
CA SER A 182 29.23 10.38 4.80
C SER A 182 29.31 9.22 3.80
N PRO A 183 29.70 7.98 4.18
CA PRO A 183 29.66 6.84 3.28
C PRO A 183 28.24 6.46 2.82
N ALA A 184 27.25 6.52 3.72
CA ALA A 184 25.85 6.24 3.40
C ALA A 184 25.28 7.28 2.43
N LEU A 185 25.53 8.57 2.70
CA LEU A 185 25.11 9.66 1.84
C LEU A 185 25.74 9.55 0.46
N ARG A 186 27.05 9.28 0.39
CA ARG A 186 27.75 9.02 -0.87
C ARG A 186 27.08 7.92 -1.67
N LYS A 187 26.88 6.75 -1.05
CA LYS A 187 26.30 5.59 -1.72
C LYS A 187 24.91 5.92 -2.25
N ALA A 188 24.10 6.65 -1.47
CA ALA A 188 22.78 7.06 -1.90
C ALA A 188 22.79 8.03 -3.09
N VAL A 189 23.64 9.06 -3.05
CA VAL A 189 23.80 10.01 -4.17
C VAL A 189 24.30 9.28 -5.41
N ASP A 190 25.31 8.42 -5.28
CA ASP A 190 25.84 7.60 -6.38
C ASP A 190 24.78 6.63 -6.96
N LEU A 191 23.89 6.09 -6.13
CA LEU A 191 22.79 5.24 -6.58
C LEU A 191 21.71 6.06 -7.30
N VAL A 192 21.37 7.23 -6.77
CA VAL A 192 20.39 8.14 -7.38
C VAL A 192 20.89 8.66 -8.73
N ASP A 193 22.18 8.98 -8.82
CA ASP A 193 22.81 9.44 -10.06
C ASP A 193 22.81 8.37 -11.15
N ARG A 194 22.87 7.09 -10.75
CA ARG A 194 22.82 5.90 -11.61
C ARG A 194 21.40 5.38 -11.88
N PHE A 195 20.35 6.00 -11.31
CA PHE A 195 18.99 5.67 -11.72
C PHE A 195 18.80 6.01 -13.21
N PRO A 196 17.95 5.25 -13.93
CA PRO A 196 17.69 5.51 -15.33
C PRO A 196 17.22 6.97 -15.57
N ALA A 197 17.29 7.40 -16.83
CA ALA A 197 17.12 8.80 -17.26
C ALA A 197 15.84 9.48 -16.75
N LYS A 198 15.77 10.81 -16.90
CA LYS A 198 14.66 11.68 -16.46
C LYS A 198 13.27 11.13 -16.81
N GLU A 199 13.14 10.44 -17.93
CA GLU A 199 11.91 9.77 -18.40
C GLU A 199 11.32 8.75 -17.40
N ASN A 200 12.13 8.18 -16.51
CA ASN A 200 11.69 7.21 -15.49
C ASN A 200 11.52 7.82 -14.09
N ALA A 201 11.67 9.13 -13.93
CA ALA A 201 11.62 9.80 -12.63
C ALA A 201 10.25 9.65 -11.95
N GLY A 202 9.15 9.74 -12.71
CA GLY A 202 7.79 9.52 -12.21
C GLY A 202 7.57 8.09 -11.71
N GLN A 203 8.01 7.08 -12.48
CA GLN A 203 7.94 5.68 -12.07
C GLN A 203 8.73 5.41 -10.78
N LEU A 204 9.94 5.96 -10.69
CA LEU A 204 10.77 5.85 -9.49
C LEU A 204 10.13 6.55 -8.28
N GLY A 205 9.55 7.74 -8.48
CA GLY A 205 8.77 8.45 -7.47
C GLY A 205 7.60 7.60 -6.97
N SER A 206 6.84 7.00 -7.89
CA SER A 206 5.72 6.09 -7.59
C SER A 206 6.14 4.87 -6.77
N VAL A 207 7.29 4.24 -7.11
CA VAL A 207 7.87 3.14 -6.33
C VAL A 207 8.25 3.60 -4.92
N LEU A 208 8.99 4.71 -4.80
CA LEU A 208 9.41 5.27 -3.51
C LEU A 208 8.22 5.60 -2.61
N LEU A 209 7.18 6.23 -3.16
CA LEU A 209 5.94 6.53 -2.44
C LEU A 209 5.21 5.25 -2.04
N GLY A 210 5.10 4.27 -2.94
CA GLY A 210 4.54 2.95 -2.65
C GLY A 210 5.23 2.25 -1.47
N LEU A 211 6.56 2.32 -1.40
CA LEU A 211 7.33 1.77 -0.30
C LEU A 211 7.19 2.58 0.99
N THR A 212 7.18 3.92 0.88
CA THR A 212 6.99 4.84 2.02
C THR A 212 5.66 4.59 2.70
N ARG A 213 4.59 4.39 1.91
CA ARG A 213 3.25 4.04 2.39
C ARG A 213 3.25 2.79 3.27
N ARG A 214 3.93 1.71 2.82
CA ARG A 214 4.03 0.43 3.58
C ARG A 214 4.74 0.59 4.93
N GLN A 215 5.65 1.56 5.06
CA GLN A 215 6.42 1.79 6.29
C GLN A 215 5.75 2.77 7.25
N SER A 216 4.96 3.72 6.73
CA SER A 216 4.51 4.88 7.51
C SER A 216 3.57 4.57 8.68
N GLY A 217 2.88 3.42 8.69
CA GLY A 217 1.86 3.10 9.71
C GLY A 217 0.71 4.11 9.80
N ARG A 218 0.70 5.14 8.96
CA ARG A 218 -0.35 6.16 8.84
C ARG A 218 -1.57 5.48 8.24
N SER A 219 -2.75 5.94 8.62
CA SER A 219 -4.06 5.40 8.24
C SER A 219 -4.18 5.24 6.72
N GLY A 220 -3.81 4.07 6.19
CA GLY A 220 -3.66 3.90 4.74
C GLY A 220 -4.98 3.87 3.95
N GLY A 221 -6.11 4.21 4.57
CA GLY A 221 -7.35 4.52 3.87
C GLY A 221 -7.27 5.79 3.01
N GLN A 222 -6.19 6.58 3.14
CA GLN A 222 -5.98 7.82 2.39
C GLN A 222 -5.27 7.62 1.03
N PHE A 223 -4.84 6.40 0.69
CA PHE A 223 -4.20 6.11 -0.60
C PHE A 223 -5.17 5.41 -1.55
N THR A 224 -5.26 5.91 -2.79
CA THR A 224 -6.09 5.28 -3.84
C THR A 224 -5.28 4.27 -4.65
N PRO A 225 -5.68 2.98 -4.70
CA PRO A 225 -5.04 1.98 -5.55
C PRO A 225 -4.99 2.43 -7.04
N PRO A 226 -3.91 2.15 -7.79
CA PRO A 226 -3.77 2.59 -9.18
C PRO A 226 -4.93 2.18 -10.09
N GLU A 227 -5.51 1.00 -9.85
CA GLU A 227 -6.63 0.46 -10.62
C GLU A 227 -7.92 1.23 -10.36
N VAL A 228 -8.10 1.70 -9.12
CA VAL A 228 -9.25 2.54 -8.73
C VAL A 228 -9.05 3.95 -9.28
N ALA A 229 -7.84 4.50 -9.20
CA ALA A 229 -7.52 5.81 -9.81
C ALA A 229 -7.78 5.80 -11.33
N ARG A 230 -7.39 4.72 -12.00
CA ARG A 230 -7.69 4.48 -13.41
C ARG A 230 -9.20 4.47 -13.69
N LEU A 231 -9.95 3.66 -12.94
CA LEU A 231 -11.41 3.61 -13.06
C LEU A 231 -12.05 4.99 -12.88
N MET A 232 -11.58 5.77 -11.90
CA MET A 232 -12.08 7.12 -11.64
C MET A 232 -11.87 8.04 -12.84
N VAL A 233 -10.66 8.06 -13.44
CA VAL A 233 -10.40 8.90 -14.61
C VAL A 233 -11.19 8.42 -15.83
N ASP A 234 -11.24 7.12 -16.09
CA ASP A 234 -11.91 6.56 -17.27
C ASP A 234 -13.43 6.82 -17.25
N LEU A 235 -14.06 6.86 -16.06
CA LEU A 235 -15.47 7.21 -15.88
C LEU A 235 -15.77 8.70 -16.09
N LEU A 236 -14.77 9.57 -15.87
CA LEU A 236 -14.92 11.02 -16.08
C LEU A 236 -14.89 11.42 -17.56
N GLY A 237 -14.57 10.48 -18.44
CA GLY A 237 -14.71 10.60 -19.89
C GLY A 237 -13.57 11.39 -20.56
N ASP A 238 -13.54 11.31 -21.89
CA ASP A 238 -12.42 11.76 -22.73
C ASP A 238 -12.62 13.18 -23.31
N GLU A 239 -13.64 13.90 -22.84
CA GLU A 239 -13.89 15.27 -23.29
C GLU A 239 -12.70 16.19 -22.94
N PRO A 240 -12.39 17.20 -23.77
CA PRO A 240 -11.39 18.20 -23.43
C PRO A 240 -11.71 18.86 -22.08
N VAL A 241 -10.72 18.89 -21.18
CA VAL A 241 -10.84 19.59 -19.90
C VAL A 241 -9.66 20.51 -19.72
N TYR A 242 -9.85 21.57 -18.95
CA TYR A 242 -8.83 22.59 -18.75
C TYR A 242 -8.37 22.65 -17.30
N SER A 243 -9.10 22.01 -16.37
CA SER A 243 -8.77 22.02 -14.96
C SER A 243 -9.08 20.70 -14.23
N ALA A 244 -8.15 20.28 -13.37
CA ALA A 244 -8.32 19.14 -12.46
C ALA A 244 -8.06 19.56 -11.00
N TYR A 245 -8.87 19.08 -10.07
CA TYR A 245 -8.74 19.38 -8.65
C TYR A 245 -8.89 18.15 -7.75
N ASP A 246 -8.06 18.07 -6.70
CA ASP A 246 -8.21 17.13 -5.61
C ASP A 246 -8.23 17.85 -4.25
N PRO A 247 -9.39 17.89 -3.55
CA PRO A 247 -9.54 18.59 -2.27
C PRO A 247 -8.83 17.90 -1.09
N PHE A 248 -8.30 16.69 -1.29
CA PHE A 248 -7.52 15.95 -0.31
C PHE A 248 -6.47 15.08 -1.01
N CYS A 249 -5.48 15.72 -1.63
CA CYS A 249 -4.61 15.09 -2.64
C CYS A 249 -3.57 14.10 -2.13
N GLY A 250 -3.47 13.85 -0.83
CA GLY A 250 -2.56 12.84 -0.27
C GLY A 250 -1.11 13.01 -0.76
N SER A 251 -0.62 12.04 -1.54
CA SER A 251 0.71 12.07 -2.18
C SER A 251 0.69 12.52 -3.65
N GLY A 252 -0.41 13.10 -4.10
CA GLY A 252 -0.63 13.59 -5.46
C GLY A 252 -1.03 12.50 -6.46
N GLU A 253 -1.33 11.28 -6.01
CA GLU A 253 -1.52 10.12 -6.90
C GLU A 253 -2.72 10.24 -7.87
N LEU A 254 -3.82 10.85 -7.44
CA LEU A 254 -4.98 11.06 -8.31
C LEU A 254 -4.69 12.17 -9.32
N LEU A 255 -3.98 13.21 -8.89
CA LEU A 255 -3.59 14.34 -9.74
C LEU A 255 -2.57 13.93 -10.81
N THR A 256 -1.60 13.07 -10.49
CA THR A 256 -0.67 12.54 -11.50
C THR A 256 -1.41 11.72 -12.56
N VAL A 257 -2.33 10.83 -12.16
CA VAL A 257 -3.11 10.02 -13.11
C VAL A 257 -4.05 10.91 -13.94
N ALA A 258 -4.66 11.93 -13.32
CA ALA A 258 -5.50 12.89 -14.03
C ALA A 258 -4.72 13.68 -15.09
N ALA A 259 -3.53 14.18 -14.74
CA ALA A 259 -2.67 14.90 -15.68
C ALA A 259 -2.16 14.03 -16.84
N GLU A 260 -1.88 12.74 -16.59
CA GLU A 260 -1.46 11.79 -17.64
C GLU A 260 -2.58 11.40 -18.60
N ARG A 261 -3.81 11.25 -18.09
CA ARG A 261 -4.92 10.64 -18.84
C ARG A 261 -5.96 11.61 -19.37
N ILE A 262 -6.08 12.82 -18.82
CA ILE A 262 -7.02 13.80 -19.37
C ILE A 262 -6.38 14.51 -20.57
N ALA A 263 -5.97 13.71 -21.54
CA ALA A 263 -5.25 14.06 -22.75
C ALA A 263 -6.18 14.11 -23.99
N GLY A 264 -7.45 14.49 -23.78
CA GLY A 264 -8.38 14.81 -24.87
C GLY A 264 -8.08 16.15 -25.56
N VAL A 265 -7.06 16.87 -25.08
CA VAL A 265 -6.61 18.15 -25.63
C VAL A 265 -5.34 17.88 -26.46
N PRO A 266 -5.20 18.45 -27.68
CA PRO A 266 -3.92 18.40 -28.39
C PRO A 266 -2.79 18.93 -27.49
N ALA A 267 -1.56 18.45 -27.73
CA ALA A 267 -0.39 18.58 -26.83
C ALA A 267 0.04 20.02 -26.48
N ASP A 268 -0.67 21.03 -26.97
CA ASP A 268 -0.40 22.45 -26.93
C ASP A 268 -1.25 23.24 -25.91
N VAL A 269 -2.22 22.63 -25.22
CA VAL A 269 -2.94 23.29 -24.11
C VAL A 269 -2.80 22.47 -22.82
N PRO A 270 -2.00 22.94 -21.84
CA PRO A 270 -1.83 22.22 -20.57
C PRO A 270 -3.09 22.32 -19.70
N ILE A 271 -3.41 21.23 -19.01
CA ILE A 271 -4.42 21.21 -17.94
C ILE A 271 -3.90 21.91 -16.70
N GLU A 272 -4.69 22.80 -16.09
CA GLU A 272 -4.38 23.41 -14.81
C GLU A 272 -4.69 22.43 -13.67
N VAL A 273 -3.71 22.12 -12.83
CA VAL A 273 -3.83 21.13 -11.76
C VAL A 273 -3.84 21.82 -10.40
N PHE A 274 -4.85 21.52 -9.58
CA PHE A 274 -5.04 22.11 -8.26
C PHE A 274 -5.16 21.02 -7.20
N GLY A 275 -4.66 21.29 -5.99
CA GLY A 275 -4.74 20.31 -4.91
C GLY A 275 -4.69 20.92 -3.52
N LYS A 276 -5.10 20.13 -2.53
CA LYS A 276 -4.88 20.46 -1.11
C LYS A 276 -4.54 19.19 -0.34
N ALA A 277 -3.42 19.19 0.36
CA ALA A 277 -3.01 18.06 1.20
C ALA A 277 -3.37 18.29 2.68
N GLY A 278 -3.66 17.21 3.40
CA GLY A 278 -4.12 17.29 4.80
C GLY A 278 -3.11 17.82 5.82
N ASP A 279 -1.81 17.67 5.53
CA ASP A 279 -0.72 18.09 6.41
C ASP A 279 0.52 18.51 5.60
N GLN A 280 1.46 19.20 6.24
CA GLN A 280 2.66 19.75 5.59
C GLN A 280 3.53 18.67 4.94
N TRP A 281 3.59 17.47 5.54
CA TRP A 281 4.38 16.38 4.98
C TRP A 281 3.76 15.90 3.66
N SER A 282 2.46 15.59 3.69
CA SER A 282 1.68 15.17 2.53
C SER A 282 1.73 16.23 1.42
N TRP A 283 1.66 17.52 1.77
CA TRP A 283 1.75 18.63 0.82
C TRP A 283 3.04 18.57 0.00
N SER A 284 4.20 18.58 0.66
CA SER A 284 5.48 18.55 -0.06
C SER A 284 5.75 17.22 -0.76
N THR A 285 5.21 16.12 -0.24
CA THR A 285 5.28 14.81 -0.89
C THR A 285 4.50 14.83 -2.19
N SER A 286 3.29 15.40 -2.19
CA SER A 286 2.50 15.59 -3.40
C SER A 286 3.17 16.54 -4.39
N TRP A 287 3.75 17.64 -3.91
CA TRP A 287 4.52 18.58 -4.73
C TRP A 287 5.69 17.88 -5.46
N MET A 288 6.53 17.15 -4.71
CA MET A 288 7.65 16.40 -5.29
C MET A 288 7.15 15.35 -6.29
N ASN A 289 6.07 14.64 -5.96
CA ASN A 289 5.52 13.60 -6.84
C ASN A 289 5.03 14.19 -8.16
N LEU A 290 4.28 15.28 -8.12
CA LEU A 290 3.78 15.98 -9.31
C LEU A 290 4.94 16.47 -10.18
N ALA A 291 5.94 17.11 -9.57
CA ALA A 291 7.14 17.55 -10.27
C ALA A 291 7.91 16.40 -10.93
N LEU A 292 7.99 15.22 -10.29
CA LEU A 292 8.62 14.03 -10.85
C LEU A 292 7.88 13.46 -12.07
N HIS A 293 6.57 13.69 -12.15
CA HIS A 293 5.74 13.36 -13.32
C HIS A 293 5.64 14.51 -14.32
N GLY A 294 6.37 15.62 -14.11
CA GLY A 294 6.35 16.79 -14.98
C GLY A 294 5.03 17.58 -14.93
N VAL A 295 4.25 17.43 -13.85
CA VAL A 295 2.97 18.10 -13.66
C VAL A 295 3.18 19.37 -12.86
N GLU A 296 2.88 20.53 -13.46
CA GLU A 296 2.81 21.81 -12.75
C GLU A 296 1.45 21.91 -12.06
N ALA A 297 1.44 22.16 -10.74
CA ALA A 297 0.23 22.20 -9.95
C ALA A 297 0.26 23.31 -8.90
N GLU A 298 -0.90 23.91 -8.65
CA GLU A 298 -1.11 24.85 -7.54
C GLU A 298 -1.68 24.10 -6.33
N LEU A 299 -0.88 24.00 -5.26
CA LEU A 299 -1.29 23.34 -4.02
C LEU A 299 -1.61 24.37 -2.93
N GLY A 300 -2.84 24.34 -2.43
CA GLY A 300 -3.28 25.21 -1.34
C GLY A 300 -2.58 24.90 -0.01
N GLU A 301 -2.72 25.79 0.98
CA GLU A 301 -2.12 25.62 2.32
C GLU A 301 -2.48 24.23 2.90
N PRO A 302 -1.59 23.55 3.65
CA PRO A 302 -1.93 22.28 4.27
C PRO A 302 -3.16 22.34 5.19
N GLY A 303 -4.01 21.33 5.14
CA GLY A 303 -5.22 21.20 5.97
C GLY A 303 -6.39 20.56 5.22
N LEU A 304 -7.59 20.63 5.79
CA LEU A 304 -8.79 20.05 5.16
C LEU A 304 -9.57 21.09 4.36
N ALA A 305 -9.89 20.80 3.09
CA ALA A 305 -10.63 21.72 2.22
C ALA A 305 -12.02 22.06 2.78
N VAL A 306 -12.69 21.09 3.41
CA VAL A 306 -13.99 21.25 4.08
C VAL A 306 -13.95 22.16 5.33
N LYS A 307 -12.76 22.51 5.82
CA LYS A 307 -12.57 23.48 6.92
C LYS A 307 -12.15 24.85 6.43
N LYS A 308 -11.31 24.89 5.40
CA LYS A 308 -10.82 26.13 4.78
C LYS A 308 -10.54 25.86 3.31
N ASP A 309 -11.41 26.40 2.48
CA ASP A 309 -11.24 26.42 1.04
C ASP A 309 -9.99 27.25 0.68
N SER A 310 -9.11 26.66 -0.13
CA SER A 310 -7.86 27.31 -0.57
C SER A 310 -8.00 28.02 -1.90
N PHE A 311 -9.10 27.75 -2.63
CA PHE A 311 -9.33 28.25 -3.97
C PHE A 311 -10.71 28.91 -4.07
N PRO A 312 -11.02 29.92 -3.22
CA PRO A 312 -12.34 30.55 -3.20
C PRO A 312 -12.65 31.20 -4.55
N GLY A 313 -13.86 30.98 -5.06
CA GLY A 313 -14.31 31.50 -6.36
C GLY A 313 -13.87 30.67 -7.57
N LEU A 314 -12.93 29.73 -7.43
CA LEU A 314 -12.56 28.80 -8.49
C LEU A 314 -13.48 27.56 -8.50
N THR A 315 -13.72 27.06 -9.71
CA THR A 315 -14.46 25.84 -10.02
C THR A 315 -13.70 25.04 -11.07
N PHE A 316 -13.89 23.72 -11.10
CA PHE A 316 -13.05 22.80 -11.86
C PHE A 316 -13.87 21.87 -12.75
N ASP A 317 -13.28 21.48 -13.89
CA ASP A 317 -13.90 20.57 -14.86
C ASP A 317 -13.88 19.13 -14.37
N ARG A 318 -12.80 18.73 -13.69
CA ARG A 318 -12.63 17.39 -13.14
C ARG A 318 -12.22 17.45 -11.68
N ILE A 319 -12.93 16.73 -10.83
CA ILE A 319 -12.55 16.58 -9.42
C ILE A 319 -12.40 15.10 -9.09
N LEU A 320 -11.23 14.71 -8.58
CA LEU A 320 -10.98 13.36 -8.11
C LEU A 320 -10.65 13.42 -6.62
N ALA A 321 -11.27 12.57 -5.80
CA ALA A 321 -11.04 12.62 -4.36
C ALA A 321 -11.15 11.26 -3.69
N ASN A 322 -10.23 10.98 -2.77
CA ASN A 322 -10.35 9.94 -1.74
C ASN A 322 -10.21 10.59 -0.35
N PRO A 323 -11.27 11.26 0.14
CA PRO A 323 -11.21 12.00 1.38
C PRO A 323 -11.16 11.06 2.61
N PRO A 324 -10.67 11.53 3.77
CA PRO A 324 -10.72 10.77 5.01
C PRO A 324 -12.17 10.55 5.47
N PHE A 325 -12.48 9.31 5.84
CA PHE A 325 -13.82 8.92 6.28
C PHE A 325 -14.08 9.25 7.75
N ASN A 326 -15.36 9.48 8.07
CA ASN A 326 -15.90 9.58 9.43
C ASN A 326 -15.18 10.64 10.30
N LEU A 327 -14.77 11.75 9.68
CA LEU A 327 -14.28 12.92 10.42
C LEU A 327 -15.38 13.50 11.31
N LYS A 328 -14.99 14.13 12.42
CA LYS A 328 -15.92 14.92 13.26
C LYS A 328 -16.27 16.24 12.57
N SER A 329 -17.51 16.70 12.71
CA SER A 329 -18.01 17.89 11.99
C SER A 329 -17.82 19.23 12.72
N ALA A 330 -17.32 19.23 13.97
CA ALA A 330 -17.27 20.42 14.83
C ALA A 330 -16.46 21.61 14.28
N GLU A 331 -15.58 21.40 13.30
CA GLU A 331 -14.68 22.42 12.75
C GLU A 331 -14.89 22.67 11.24
N LEU A 332 -16.01 22.21 10.67
CA LEU A 332 -16.30 22.41 9.25
C LEU A 332 -16.68 23.86 8.94
N ASP A 333 -16.35 24.32 7.73
CA ASP A 333 -16.85 25.58 7.22
C ASP A 333 -18.32 25.43 6.82
N LYS A 334 -19.21 26.07 7.57
CA LYS A 334 -20.66 26.00 7.33
C LYS A 334 -21.07 26.51 5.94
N ARG A 335 -20.27 27.36 5.30
CA ARG A 335 -20.53 27.86 3.93
C ARG A 335 -20.49 26.74 2.88
N VAL A 336 -19.82 25.64 3.19
CA VAL A 336 -19.70 24.46 2.32
C VAL A 336 -20.92 23.54 2.44
N LEU A 337 -21.72 23.66 3.52
CA LEU A 337 -22.82 22.75 3.87
C LEU A 337 -24.17 23.17 3.29
N ARG A 338 -24.25 23.41 1.96
CA ARG A 338 -25.44 23.99 1.31
C ARG A 338 -26.67 23.07 1.29
N TRP A 339 -26.46 21.76 1.29
CA TRP A 339 -27.53 20.74 1.18
C TRP A 339 -27.87 20.10 2.53
N GLY A 340 -27.17 20.49 3.61
CA GLY A 340 -27.49 20.11 4.98
C GLY A 340 -26.27 19.89 5.86
N GLU A 341 -26.46 20.06 7.17
CA GLU A 341 -25.41 19.83 8.16
C GLU A 341 -25.24 18.32 8.44
N PRO A 342 -24.02 17.76 8.31
CA PRO A 342 -23.78 16.35 8.57
C PRO A 342 -23.72 16.06 10.08
N PRO A 343 -23.95 14.80 10.51
CA PRO A 343 -23.90 14.43 11.93
C PRO A 343 -22.56 14.74 12.60
N GLU A 344 -22.58 15.02 13.91
CA GLU A 344 -21.42 15.46 14.70
C GLU A 344 -20.18 14.54 14.55
N LYS A 345 -20.41 13.23 14.45
CA LYS A 345 -19.37 12.20 14.40
C LYS A 345 -19.07 11.70 12.98
N ASN A 346 -19.70 12.25 11.96
CA ASN A 346 -19.52 11.81 10.59
C ASN A 346 -19.71 12.97 9.60
N ALA A 347 -18.61 13.48 9.06
CA ALA A 347 -18.56 14.54 8.06
C ALA A 347 -18.40 14.03 6.62
N ASN A 348 -18.77 12.79 6.31
CA ASN A 348 -18.63 12.22 4.96
C ASN A 348 -19.32 13.09 3.90
N PHE A 349 -20.58 13.51 4.15
CA PHE A 349 -21.31 14.36 3.20
C PHE A 349 -20.76 15.79 3.09
N ALA A 350 -19.91 16.25 4.02
CA ALA A 350 -19.25 17.56 3.86
C ALA A 350 -18.31 17.55 2.65
N TRP A 351 -17.65 16.42 2.37
CA TRP A 351 -16.78 16.28 1.19
C TRP A 351 -17.57 16.27 -0.11
N LEU A 352 -18.68 15.55 -0.17
CA LEU A 352 -19.55 15.55 -1.36
C LEU A 352 -20.11 16.95 -1.65
N GLN A 353 -20.52 17.68 -0.62
CA GLN A 353 -21.00 19.06 -0.75
C GLN A 353 -19.88 20.03 -1.18
N HIS A 354 -18.66 19.86 -0.64
CA HIS A 354 -17.49 20.64 -1.09
C HIS A 354 -17.18 20.41 -2.57
N VAL A 355 -17.16 19.15 -2.99
CA VAL A 355 -16.92 18.77 -4.38
C VAL A 355 -18.01 19.36 -5.27
N ALA A 356 -19.29 19.18 -4.94
CA ALA A 356 -20.41 19.72 -5.70
C ALA A 356 -20.32 21.25 -5.86
N ALA A 357 -19.96 21.96 -4.79
CA ALA A 357 -19.79 23.41 -4.80
C ALA A 357 -18.58 23.89 -5.63
N LYS A 358 -17.67 22.99 -6.01
CA LYS A 358 -16.44 23.26 -6.76
C LYS A 358 -16.49 22.80 -8.20
N LEU A 359 -17.57 22.18 -8.65
CA LEU A 359 -17.72 21.78 -10.05
C LEU A 359 -18.10 22.98 -10.92
N ALA A 360 -17.38 23.16 -12.03
CA ALA A 360 -17.79 24.07 -13.10
C ALA A 360 -19.11 23.58 -13.74
N PRO A 361 -19.88 24.39 -14.47
CA PRO A 361 -21.19 23.98 -15.02
C PRO A 361 -21.21 22.67 -15.84
N SER A 362 -20.12 22.31 -16.52
CA SER A 362 -19.94 21.01 -17.21
C SER A 362 -19.03 20.03 -16.46
N GLY A 363 -18.67 20.37 -15.23
CA GLY A 363 -17.72 19.63 -14.41
C GLY A 363 -18.29 18.30 -13.94
N ARG A 364 -17.40 17.32 -13.80
CA ARG A 364 -17.71 16.00 -13.26
C ARG A 364 -16.73 15.63 -12.16
N ALA A 365 -17.19 14.91 -11.15
CA ALA A 365 -16.33 14.42 -10.07
C ALA A 365 -16.42 12.90 -9.90
N ALA A 366 -15.33 12.31 -9.44
CA ALA A 366 -15.24 10.93 -8.99
C ALA A 366 -14.75 10.94 -7.53
N VAL A 367 -15.58 10.48 -6.60
CA VAL A 367 -15.30 10.56 -5.15
C VAL A 367 -15.46 9.19 -4.51
N ILE A 368 -14.41 8.73 -3.81
CA ILE A 368 -14.47 7.51 -3.01
C ILE A 368 -15.14 7.81 -1.67
N MET A 369 -16.17 7.03 -1.34
CA MET A 369 -16.93 7.16 -0.10
C MET A 369 -17.09 5.78 0.57
N PRO A 370 -17.23 5.70 1.91
CA PRO A 370 -17.55 4.44 2.57
C PRO A 370 -18.96 3.99 2.15
N SER A 371 -19.16 2.68 1.95
CA SER A 371 -20.45 2.12 1.49
C SER A 371 -21.64 2.56 2.36
N GLY A 372 -21.43 2.74 3.66
CA GLY A 372 -22.45 3.22 4.58
C GLY A 372 -23.03 4.60 4.24
N ALA A 373 -22.30 5.47 3.52
CA ALA A 373 -22.82 6.77 3.07
C ALA A 373 -24.02 6.63 2.12
N ALA A 374 -24.11 5.52 1.39
CA ALA A 374 -25.20 5.25 0.46
C ALA A 374 -26.52 4.85 1.15
N SER A 375 -26.47 4.38 2.40
CA SER A 375 -27.61 3.82 3.13
C SER A 375 -27.86 4.44 4.51
N SER A 376 -26.98 5.33 4.98
CA SER A 376 -27.10 6.04 6.25
C SER A 376 -28.44 6.78 6.35
N LYS A 377 -29.22 6.46 7.39
CA LYS A 377 -30.50 7.13 7.68
C LYS A 377 -30.31 8.55 8.20
N ASN A 378 -29.25 8.79 8.98
CA ASN A 378 -28.97 10.11 9.56
C ASN A 378 -28.56 11.16 8.53
N GLU A 379 -28.12 10.72 7.34
CA GLU A 379 -27.70 11.60 6.24
C GLU A 379 -28.64 11.49 5.03
N ALA A 380 -29.79 10.81 5.20
CA ALA A 380 -30.75 10.58 4.11
C ALA A 380 -31.29 11.88 3.50
N HIS A 381 -31.56 12.89 4.32
CA HIS A 381 -32.03 14.19 3.84
C HIS A 381 -30.97 14.92 2.99
N ILE A 382 -29.68 14.83 3.36
CA ILE A 382 -28.59 15.46 2.59
C ILE A 382 -28.44 14.74 1.26
N ARG A 383 -28.50 13.41 1.28
CA ARG A 383 -28.45 12.57 0.09
C ARG A 383 -29.60 12.86 -0.86
N GLY A 384 -30.83 12.99 -0.34
CA GLY A 384 -32.00 13.40 -1.11
C GLY A 384 -31.81 14.76 -1.77
N ALA A 385 -31.40 15.77 -0.99
CA ALA A 385 -31.14 17.11 -1.53
C ALA A 385 -30.06 17.12 -2.63
N LEU A 386 -29.01 16.30 -2.53
CA LEU A 386 -28.00 16.17 -3.58
C LEU A 386 -28.56 15.49 -4.85
N ILE A 387 -29.43 14.48 -4.70
CA ILE A 387 -30.06 13.79 -5.83
C ILE A 387 -31.02 14.75 -6.55
N GLU A 388 -31.89 15.43 -5.80
CA GLU A 388 -32.89 16.36 -6.33
C GLU A 388 -32.26 17.54 -7.07
N ASP A 389 -31.09 17.99 -6.63
CA ASP A 389 -30.32 19.04 -7.30
C ASP A 389 -29.47 18.49 -8.48
N GLY A 390 -29.68 17.23 -8.86
CA GLY A 390 -29.03 16.58 -10.01
C GLY A 390 -27.53 16.33 -9.83
N ILE A 391 -27.02 16.36 -8.59
CA ILE A 391 -25.58 16.26 -8.33
C ILE A 391 -25.12 14.81 -8.44
N VAL A 392 -25.91 13.84 -7.97
CA VAL A 392 -25.51 12.42 -7.98
C VAL A 392 -25.82 11.80 -9.35
N GLU A 393 -24.79 11.44 -10.10
CA GLU A 393 -24.91 10.84 -11.43
C GLU A 393 -24.92 9.31 -11.35
N CYS A 394 -23.95 8.72 -10.65
CA CYS A 394 -23.79 7.27 -10.58
C CYS A 394 -23.13 6.84 -9.27
N VAL A 395 -23.51 5.67 -8.75
CA VAL A 395 -22.84 5.02 -7.61
C VAL A 395 -22.43 3.60 -7.98
N ILE A 396 -21.15 3.29 -7.82
CA ILE A 396 -20.56 2.00 -8.13
C ILE A 396 -20.09 1.34 -6.83
N ALA A 397 -20.65 0.17 -6.50
CA ALA A 397 -20.16 -0.64 -5.38
C ALA A 397 -18.87 -1.36 -5.80
N LEU A 398 -17.78 -1.10 -5.09
CA LEU A 398 -16.48 -1.69 -5.37
C LEU A 398 -16.24 -2.93 -4.49
N PRO A 399 -15.40 -3.88 -4.95
CA PRO A 399 -15.01 -5.03 -4.14
C PRO A 399 -14.43 -4.65 -2.77
N ALA A 400 -14.79 -5.42 -1.75
CA ALA A 400 -14.18 -5.28 -0.44
C ALA A 400 -12.66 -5.57 -0.52
N ARG A 401 -11.88 -4.94 0.38
CA ARG A 401 -10.42 -5.15 0.51
C ARG A 401 -9.58 -4.73 -0.72
N LEU A 402 -10.08 -3.85 -1.59
CA LEU A 402 -9.23 -3.14 -2.57
C LEU A 402 -8.24 -2.19 -1.89
N PHE A 403 -8.70 -1.48 -0.87
CA PHE A 403 -7.89 -0.56 -0.09
C PHE A 403 -7.15 -1.33 1.00
N ARG A 404 -5.85 -1.58 0.80
CA ARG A 404 -5.01 -2.48 1.62
C ARG A 404 -4.99 -2.18 3.13
N PHE A 405 -5.36 -0.97 3.52
CA PHE A 405 -5.22 -0.48 4.89
C PHE A 405 -6.56 -0.11 5.55
N THR A 406 -7.69 -0.41 4.91
CA THR A 406 -9.01 -0.29 5.52
C THR A 406 -9.89 -1.48 5.16
N ALA A 407 -10.55 -2.04 6.17
CA ALA A 407 -11.56 -3.08 5.97
C ALA A 407 -12.93 -2.51 5.59
N ILE A 408 -13.08 -1.17 5.59
CA ILE A 408 -14.33 -0.48 5.26
C ILE A 408 -14.60 -0.67 3.76
N PRO A 409 -15.74 -1.29 3.38
CA PRO A 409 -16.19 -1.31 2.00
C PRO A 409 -16.44 0.11 1.48
N VAL A 410 -16.14 0.35 0.21
CA VAL A 410 -16.25 1.68 -0.40
C VAL A 410 -17.07 1.63 -1.67
N HIS A 411 -17.73 2.75 -1.98
CA HIS A 411 -18.36 3.00 -3.26
C HIS A 411 -17.65 4.17 -3.95
N LEU A 412 -17.66 4.15 -5.28
CA LEU A 412 -17.28 5.29 -6.10
C LEU A 412 -18.54 6.07 -6.47
N TRP A 413 -18.56 7.37 -6.17
CA TRP A 413 -19.65 8.28 -6.51
C TRP A 413 -19.21 9.18 -7.66
N LEU A 414 -19.98 9.16 -8.75
CA LEU A 414 -19.85 10.13 -9.83
C LEU A 414 -20.81 11.28 -9.59
N LEU A 415 -20.30 12.50 -9.64
CA LEU A 415 -21.08 13.71 -9.38
C LEU A 415 -21.02 14.67 -10.57
N ARG A 416 -22.06 15.50 -10.70
CA ARG A 416 -22.16 16.62 -11.62
C ARG A 416 -22.33 17.93 -10.89
N ALA A 417 -22.09 19.02 -11.61
CA ALA A 417 -22.44 20.35 -11.13
C ALA A 417 -23.94 20.44 -10.82
N PRO A 418 -24.33 21.18 -9.78
CA PRO A 418 -25.73 21.41 -9.42
C PRO A 418 -26.58 21.85 -10.60
N GLY A 419 -27.76 21.24 -10.78
CA GLY A 419 -28.70 21.54 -11.86
C GLY A 419 -28.26 21.15 -13.27
N CYS A 420 -27.10 20.50 -13.42
CA CYS A 420 -26.50 20.16 -14.72
C CYS A 420 -26.62 18.67 -15.06
N ASN A 421 -27.52 17.93 -14.39
CA ASN A 421 -27.79 16.53 -14.76
C ASN A 421 -28.47 16.46 -16.13
N VAL A 422 -27.80 15.83 -17.08
CA VAL A 422 -28.29 15.66 -18.46
C VAL A 422 -29.06 14.36 -18.65
N PHE A 423 -29.07 13.44 -17.68
CA PHE A 423 -29.64 12.08 -17.84
C PHE A 423 -31.10 11.95 -17.39
N GLY A 424 -31.72 13.04 -16.94
CA GLY A 424 -33.09 13.03 -16.41
C GLY A 424 -33.13 12.78 -14.91
N ASP A 425 -34.31 12.47 -14.39
CA ASP A 425 -34.56 12.23 -12.96
C ASP A 425 -34.18 10.79 -12.58
N GLU A 426 -32.97 10.34 -12.94
CA GLU A 426 -32.47 8.98 -12.67
C GLU A 426 -31.01 8.99 -12.18
N VAL A 427 -30.64 7.98 -11.37
CA VAL A 427 -29.26 7.68 -10.94
C VAL A 427 -28.87 6.30 -11.43
N LEU A 428 -27.68 6.15 -12.02
CA LEU A 428 -27.15 4.83 -12.38
C LEU A 428 -26.51 4.14 -11.17
N LEU A 429 -26.94 2.93 -10.86
CA LEU A 429 -26.35 2.10 -9.81
C LEU A 429 -25.67 0.89 -10.44
N ILE A 430 -24.39 0.65 -10.09
CA ILE A 430 -23.61 -0.50 -10.57
C ILE A 430 -23.11 -1.30 -9.36
N ASP A 431 -23.31 -2.61 -9.37
CA ASP A 431 -22.77 -3.55 -8.39
C ASP A 431 -21.57 -4.33 -8.98
N ALA A 432 -20.37 -3.82 -8.75
CA ALA A 432 -19.12 -4.46 -9.12
C ALA A 432 -18.44 -5.17 -7.92
N SER A 433 -19.17 -5.46 -6.83
CA SER A 433 -18.59 -5.96 -5.56
C SER A 433 -17.80 -7.27 -5.68
N ASP A 434 -18.11 -8.06 -6.70
CA ASP A 434 -17.56 -9.39 -6.92
C ASP A 434 -16.44 -9.41 -7.99
N GLU A 435 -16.12 -8.26 -8.59
CA GLU A 435 -15.18 -8.15 -9.72
C GLU A 435 -13.73 -7.90 -9.27
N ALA A 436 -13.22 -8.74 -8.37
CA ALA A 436 -11.83 -8.68 -7.95
C ALA A 436 -11.13 -10.04 -7.99
N GLU A 437 -9.86 -10.00 -8.39
CA GLU A 437 -8.95 -11.13 -8.26
C GLU A 437 -8.16 -11.03 -6.95
N ALA A 438 -7.73 -12.19 -6.46
CA ALA A 438 -6.85 -12.27 -5.30
C ALA A 438 -5.41 -11.90 -5.71
N ASP A 439 -4.83 -10.91 -5.05
CA ASP A 439 -3.42 -10.52 -5.16
C ASP A 439 -2.75 -10.63 -3.79
N ARG A 440 -2.19 -11.80 -3.47
CA ARG A 440 -1.35 -12.14 -2.29
C ARG A 440 -1.91 -11.70 -0.91
N SER A 441 -2.04 -10.40 -0.64
CA SER A 441 -2.59 -9.78 0.58
C SER A 441 -3.75 -8.78 0.35
N ALA A 442 -4.18 -8.54 -0.89
CA ALA A 442 -5.24 -7.60 -1.25
C ALA A 442 -6.14 -8.16 -2.37
N ARG A 443 -7.26 -7.48 -2.62
CA ARG A 443 -8.03 -7.66 -3.85
C ARG A 443 -7.62 -6.60 -4.86
N ARG A 444 -7.64 -6.94 -6.15
CA ARG A 444 -7.32 -6.00 -7.25
C ARG A 444 -8.44 -6.02 -8.28
N LEU A 445 -8.82 -4.84 -8.78
CA LEU A 445 -9.68 -4.74 -9.96
C LEU A 445 -8.89 -5.18 -11.20
N THR A 446 -9.48 -6.05 -12.00
CA THR A 446 -8.90 -6.43 -13.29
C THR A 446 -9.18 -5.35 -14.32
N THR A 447 -8.39 -5.29 -15.38
CA THR A 447 -8.67 -4.40 -16.52
C THR A 447 -10.07 -4.66 -17.08
N ALA A 448 -10.49 -5.93 -17.17
CA ALA A 448 -11.82 -6.29 -17.63
C ALA A 448 -12.95 -5.76 -16.73
N ALA A 449 -12.76 -5.75 -15.40
CA ALA A 449 -13.72 -5.17 -14.46
C ALA A 449 -13.83 -3.66 -14.63
N ILE A 450 -12.70 -2.98 -14.82
CA ILE A 450 -12.66 -1.53 -15.11
C ILE A 450 -13.40 -1.23 -16.41
N ASP A 451 -13.02 -1.91 -17.50
CA ASP A 451 -13.60 -1.72 -18.83
C ASP A 451 -15.11 -1.97 -18.80
N ARG A 452 -15.57 -3.03 -18.11
CA ARG A 452 -17.00 -3.34 -17.96
C ARG A 452 -17.76 -2.22 -17.26
N ALA A 453 -17.24 -1.71 -16.14
CA ALA A 453 -17.89 -0.63 -15.38
C ALA A 453 -17.96 0.67 -16.20
N VAL A 454 -16.87 1.00 -16.92
CA VAL A 454 -16.79 2.16 -17.81
C VAL A 454 -17.75 2.02 -19.00
N ASP A 455 -17.79 0.85 -19.64
CA ASP A 455 -18.68 0.57 -20.77
C ASP A 455 -20.16 0.59 -20.33
N GLU A 456 -20.48 0.09 -19.14
CA GLU A 456 -21.83 0.18 -18.57
C GLU A 456 -22.29 1.63 -18.43
N HIS A 457 -21.41 2.46 -17.83
CA HIS A 457 -21.67 3.88 -17.66
C HIS A 457 -21.79 4.62 -19.00
N ARG A 458 -20.92 4.31 -19.97
CA ARG A 458 -20.96 4.87 -21.34
C ARG A 458 -22.23 4.49 -22.09
N ARG A 459 -22.68 3.23 -21.98
CA ARG A 459 -23.95 2.77 -22.59
C ARG A 459 -25.16 3.50 -22.01
N TRP A 460 -25.19 3.68 -20.69
CA TRP A 460 -26.25 4.46 -20.04
C TRP A 460 -26.22 5.93 -20.47
N SER A 461 -25.05 6.57 -20.39
CA SER A 461 -24.91 8.00 -20.72
C SER A 461 -25.18 8.32 -22.19
N SER A 462 -24.95 7.37 -23.10
CA SER A 462 -25.25 7.53 -24.53
C SER A 462 -26.67 7.11 -24.91
N SER A 463 -27.46 6.59 -23.96
CA SER A 463 -28.83 6.14 -24.21
C SER A 463 -29.82 7.31 -24.26
N GLN A 464 -30.97 7.08 -24.91
CA GLN A 464 -32.08 8.02 -24.79
C GLN A 464 -32.59 8.01 -23.34
N LYS A 465 -32.91 9.18 -22.78
CA LYS A 465 -33.40 9.30 -21.41
C LYS A 465 -34.54 8.31 -21.12
N GLY A 466 -34.43 7.57 -20.01
CA GLY A 466 -35.40 6.56 -19.58
C GLY A 466 -35.44 5.27 -20.43
N SER A 467 -34.55 5.11 -21.42
CA SER A 467 -34.53 3.90 -22.28
C SER A 467 -33.58 2.81 -21.77
N PHE A 468 -32.68 3.14 -20.84
CA PHE A 468 -31.67 2.22 -20.34
C PHE A 468 -32.12 1.59 -19.02
N PHE A 469 -32.32 0.28 -19.02
CA PHE A 469 -32.77 -0.45 -17.84
C PHE A 469 -31.64 -1.04 -16.99
N GLY A 470 -30.40 -1.04 -17.50
CA GLY A 470 -29.26 -1.71 -16.88
C GLY A 470 -29.04 -3.15 -17.33
N SER A 471 -27.91 -3.71 -16.91
CA SER A 471 -27.52 -5.08 -17.18
C SER A 471 -27.97 -5.98 -16.01
N PRO A 472 -28.70 -7.08 -16.26
CA PRO A 472 -29.21 -7.96 -15.21
C PRO A 472 -28.11 -8.41 -14.24
N GLY A 473 -28.36 -8.25 -12.94
CA GLY A 473 -27.40 -8.63 -11.90
C GLY A 473 -26.14 -7.76 -11.80
N TYR A 474 -26.01 -6.69 -12.60
CA TYR A 474 -24.86 -5.79 -12.59
C TYR A 474 -25.20 -4.30 -12.43
N SER A 475 -26.21 -3.78 -13.12
CA SER A 475 -26.54 -2.36 -13.07
C SER A 475 -28.05 -2.09 -13.20
N ARG A 476 -28.48 -0.91 -12.80
CA ARG A 476 -29.83 -0.39 -13.02
C ARG A 476 -29.85 1.14 -13.00
N ALA A 477 -30.53 1.77 -13.95
CA ALA A 477 -30.91 3.17 -13.83
C ALA A 477 -32.18 3.28 -12.97
N VAL A 478 -32.12 4.07 -11.91
CA VAL A 478 -33.19 4.15 -10.90
C VAL A 478 -33.77 5.57 -10.89
N PRO A 479 -35.09 5.73 -11.09
CA PRO A 479 -35.72 7.05 -11.08
C PRO A 479 -35.79 7.66 -9.69
N TYR A 480 -35.76 8.99 -9.61
CA TYR A 480 -35.79 9.76 -8.37
C TYR A 480 -37.02 9.44 -7.54
N SER A 481 -38.18 9.21 -8.17
CA SER A 481 -39.40 8.79 -7.47
C SER A 481 -39.24 7.48 -6.71
N GLU A 482 -38.53 6.49 -7.29
CA GLU A 482 -38.25 5.22 -6.61
C GLU A 482 -37.20 5.40 -5.50
N LEU A 483 -36.24 6.31 -5.69
CA LEU A 483 -35.27 6.67 -4.66
C LEU A 483 -35.94 7.36 -3.47
N GLU A 484 -36.84 8.31 -3.71
CA GLU A 484 -37.62 9.02 -2.69
C GLU A 484 -38.43 8.05 -1.83
N GLU A 485 -39.18 7.12 -2.44
CA GLU A 485 -39.89 6.04 -1.74
C GLU A 485 -38.96 5.14 -0.89
N GLY A 486 -37.69 5.06 -1.27
CA GLY A 486 -36.66 4.24 -0.65
C GLY A 486 -35.78 4.93 0.40
N ASP A 487 -36.17 6.12 0.90
CA ASP A 487 -35.36 7.00 1.76
C ASP A 487 -34.05 7.45 1.07
N TYR A 488 -34.09 7.67 -0.24
CA TYR A 488 -32.96 8.00 -1.11
C TYR A 488 -31.80 7.01 -1.06
N ASN A 489 -32.01 5.76 -0.67
CA ASN A 489 -30.93 4.78 -0.53
C ASN A 489 -30.24 4.52 -1.88
N LEU A 490 -28.91 4.59 -1.93
CA LEU A 490 -28.11 4.40 -3.15
C LEU A 490 -27.28 3.11 -3.14
N GLN A 491 -27.60 2.14 -2.27
CA GLN A 491 -26.91 0.86 -2.23
C GLN A 491 -27.21 0.05 -3.51
N PRO A 492 -26.25 -0.20 -4.42
CA PRO A 492 -26.55 -0.82 -5.71
C PRO A 492 -27.21 -2.20 -5.60
N ALA A 493 -26.76 -3.01 -4.63
CA ALA A 493 -27.32 -4.33 -4.34
C ALA A 493 -28.84 -4.34 -4.03
N ARG A 494 -29.44 -3.21 -3.66
CA ARG A 494 -30.89 -3.09 -3.44
C ARG A 494 -31.69 -3.06 -4.75
N TYR A 495 -31.09 -2.55 -5.82
CA TYR A 495 -31.77 -2.26 -7.08
C TYR A 495 -31.38 -3.24 -8.18
N VAL A 496 -30.17 -3.78 -8.10
CA VAL A 496 -29.63 -4.73 -9.05
C VAL A 496 -30.10 -6.14 -8.66
N SER A 497 -31.17 -6.60 -9.32
CA SER A 497 -31.67 -7.97 -9.11
C SER A 497 -30.70 -8.98 -9.71
N ARG A 498 -29.95 -9.69 -8.86
CA ARG A 498 -29.22 -10.90 -9.27
C ARG A 498 -30.26 -11.97 -9.58
N LYS A 499 -30.54 -12.22 -10.87
CA LYS A 499 -31.06 -13.56 -11.23
C LYS A 499 -29.98 -14.52 -10.79
N ALA A 500 -30.30 -15.37 -9.81
CA ALA A 500 -29.41 -16.42 -9.39
C ALA A 500 -29.20 -17.35 -10.59
N GLU A 501 -28.10 -17.17 -11.29
CA GLU A 501 -27.59 -18.22 -12.16
C GLU A 501 -27.39 -19.46 -11.31
N HIS A 502 -27.94 -20.57 -11.80
CA HIS A 502 -27.95 -21.86 -11.16
C HIS A 502 -26.51 -22.31 -10.81
N ARG A 503 -26.11 -22.13 -9.55
CA ARG A 503 -25.27 -23.10 -8.86
C ARG A 503 -26.17 -24.27 -8.48
N GLU A 504 -25.73 -25.49 -8.80
CA GLU A 504 -26.54 -26.72 -8.74
C GLU A 504 -27.15 -27.03 -7.35
N ASP A 505 -26.74 -26.35 -6.27
CA ASP A 505 -27.37 -26.42 -4.95
C ASP A 505 -27.86 -25.03 -4.51
N GLY A 506 -29.17 -24.76 -4.62
CA GLY A 506 -29.76 -23.44 -4.35
C GLY A 506 -29.64 -22.92 -2.90
N PRO A 507 -30.06 -21.67 -2.61
CA PRO A 507 -29.92 -21.03 -1.29
C PRO A 507 -30.52 -21.80 -0.12
N ALA A 508 -31.57 -22.59 -0.37
CA ALA A 508 -32.17 -23.47 0.63
C ALA A 508 -31.19 -24.57 1.10
N ALA A 509 -30.33 -25.10 0.21
CA ALA A 509 -29.30 -26.07 0.55
C ALA A 509 -28.15 -25.41 1.33
N ALA A 510 -27.73 -24.21 0.93
CA ALA A 510 -26.73 -23.42 1.65
C ALA A 510 -27.20 -23.04 3.07
N PHE A 511 -28.45 -22.61 3.24
CA PHE A 511 -29.03 -22.35 4.54
C PHE A 511 -29.21 -23.62 5.37
N ALA A 512 -29.60 -24.75 4.76
CA ALA A 512 -29.66 -26.03 5.45
C ALA A 512 -28.28 -26.49 5.96
N ALA A 513 -27.21 -26.23 5.21
CA ALA A 513 -25.84 -26.48 5.64
C ALA A 513 -25.42 -25.56 6.80
N ALA A 514 -25.60 -24.25 6.66
CA ALA A 514 -25.29 -23.27 7.71
C ALA A 514 -26.09 -23.54 9.00
N ARG A 515 -27.35 -23.97 8.89
CA ARG A 515 -28.18 -24.35 10.05
C ARG A 515 -27.66 -25.59 10.77
N ARG A 516 -27.10 -26.57 10.05
CA ARG A 516 -26.47 -27.76 10.67
C ARG A 516 -25.21 -27.36 11.43
N GLU A 517 -24.35 -26.57 10.80
CA GLU A 517 -23.13 -26.04 11.41
C GLU A 517 -23.43 -25.19 12.65
N LEU A 518 -24.46 -24.34 12.58
CA LEU A 518 -24.94 -23.55 13.72
C LEU A 518 -25.47 -24.42 14.86
N ALA A 519 -26.20 -25.49 14.56
CA ALA A 519 -26.70 -26.43 15.57
C ALA A 519 -25.55 -27.19 16.26
N GLU A 520 -24.54 -27.62 15.48
CA GLU A 520 -23.34 -28.27 16.00
C GLU A 520 -22.54 -27.33 16.93
N LEU A 521 -22.32 -26.07 16.51
CA LEU A 521 -21.64 -25.07 17.33
C LEU A 521 -22.42 -24.69 18.59
N THR A 522 -23.75 -24.60 18.50
CA THR A 522 -24.61 -24.31 19.65
C THR A 522 -24.53 -25.44 20.68
N GLU A 523 -24.56 -26.70 20.24
CA GLU A 523 -24.41 -27.85 21.13
C GLU A 523 -23.00 -27.92 21.75
N GLN A 524 -21.95 -27.60 20.98
CA GLN A 524 -20.59 -27.50 21.51
C GLN A 524 -20.47 -26.42 22.60
N VAL A 525 -21.04 -25.23 22.37
CA VAL A 525 -21.07 -24.15 23.38
C VAL A 525 -21.85 -24.57 24.61
N ARG A 526 -22.99 -25.26 24.44
CA ARG A 526 -23.81 -25.79 25.56
C ARG A 526 -23.01 -26.77 26.41
N GLN A 527 -22.35 -27.76 25.78
CA GLN A 527 -21.52 -28.74 26.48
C GLN A 527 -20.34 -28.10 27.22
N LEU A 528 -19.70 -27.08 26.61
CA LEU A 528 -18.65 -26.31 27.27
C LEU A 528 -19.20 -25.56 28.49
N ASN A 529 -20.37 -24.93 28.40
CA ASN A 529 -20.98 -24.20 29.50
C ASN A 529 -21.43 -25.12 30.66
N ASP A 530 -22.00 -26.29 30.36
CA ASP A 530 -22.33 -27.29 31.39
C ASP A 530 -21.06 -27.74 32.14
N GLY A 531 -19.95 -27.94 31.41
CA GLY A 531 -18.64 -28.25 31.99
C GLY A 531 -18.08 -27.11 32.86
N LEU A 532 -18.33 -25.85 32.48
CA LEU A 532 -17.93 -24.67 33.22
C LEU A 532 -18.67 -24.52 34.55
N GLU A 533 -19.98 -24.73 34.56
CA GLU A 533 -20.78 -24.67 35.79
C GLU A 533 -20.36 -25.75 36.78
N SER A 534 -20.13 -26.98 36.31
CA SER A 534 -19.60 -28.08 37.11
C SER A 534 -18.22 -27.74 37.70
N THR A 535 -17.34 -27.14 36.90
CA THR A 535 -16.00 -26.69 37.31
C THR A 535 -16.08 -25.57 38.35
N ALA A 536 -16.93 -24.56 38.13
CA ALA A 536 -17.16 -23.46 39.06
C ALA A 536 -17.71 -23.97 40.40
N ALA A 537 -18.68 -24.88 40.38
CA ALA A 537 -19.26 -25.49 41.57
C ALA A 537 -18.21 -26.31 42.35
N ALA A 538 -17.33 -27.06 41.68
CA ALA A 538 -16.22 -27.78 42.31
C ALA A 538 -15.19 -26.82 42.95
N VAL A 539 -14.87 -25.70 42.32
CA VAL A 539 -13.96 -24.68 42.87
C VAL A 539 -14.58 -23.96 44.08
N LEU A 540 -15.87 -23.65 44.03
CA LEU A 540 -16.58 -22.98 45.13
C LEU A 540 -16.81 -23.92 46.33
N SER A 541 -17.08 -25.21 46.09
CA SER A 541 -17.31 -26.21 47.14
C SER A 541 -16.04 -26.75 47.78
N SER A 542 -14.90 -26.74 47.08
CA SER A 542 -13.59 -27.16 47.62
C SER A 542 -12.96 -26.16 48.61
N GLY A 543 -13.65 -25.06 48.92
CA GLY A 543 -13.39 -24.21 50.09
C GLY A 543 -11.93 -23.78 50.25
N ARG A 544 -11.42 -22.93 49.33
CA ARG A 544 -10.04 -22.39 49.38
C ARG A 544 -9.01 -23.42 49.90
N ALA A 545 -8.86 -24.55 49.23
CA ALA A 545 -7.57 -25.23 49.30
C ALA A 545 -6.54 -24.20 48.78
N LYS A 546 -5.87 -23.50 49.70
CA LYS A 546 -4.78 -22.58 49.39
C LYS A 546 -3.81 -23.39 48.54
N VAL A 547 -3.81 -23.17 47.23
CA VAL A 547 -2.79 -23.74 46.36
C VAL A 547 -1.47 -23.34 46.99
N THR A 548 -0.71 -24.31 47.49
CA THR A 548 0.59 -24.09 48.09
C THR A 548 1.61 -23.93 46.98
N GLY A 549 2.42 -22.89 47.05
CA GLY A 549 3.42 -22.58 46.04
C GLY A 549 4.38 -21.51 46.55
N GLU A 550 5.49 -21.34 45.86
CA GLU A 550 6.49 -20.33 46.21
C GLU A 550 6.31 -19.09 45.33
N ARG A 551 6.71 -17.91 45.84
CA ARG A 551 6.88 -16.72 45.00
C ARG A 551 8.32 -16.67 44.49
N VAL A 552 8.49 -16.92 43.19
CA VAL A 552 9.79 -16.93 42.52
C VAL A 552 9.87 -15.79 41.51
N ARG A 553 11.08 -15.35 41.18
CA ARG A 553 11.28 -14.39 40.07
C ARG A 553 11.18 -15.14 38.74
N LEU A 554 10.44 -14.59 37.78
CA LEU A 554 10.23 -15.20 36.46
C LEU A 554 11.56 -15.61 35.81
N GLY A 555 12.58 -14.75 35.87
CA GLY A 555 13.90 -15.03 35.29
C GLY A 555 14.69 -16.18 35.95
N LYS A 556 14.27 -16.71 37.10
CA LYS A 556 14.86 -17.90 37.72
C LYS A 556 14.32 -19.21 37.15
N VAL A 557 13.10 -19.19 36.65
CA VAL A 557 12.35 -20.38 36.21
C VAL A 557 11.93 -20.32 34.74
N CYS A 558 12.32 -19.24 34.05
CA CYS A 558 11.99 -18.98 32.66
C CYS A 558 13.09 -18.12 32.02
N GLU A 559 13.61 -18.57 30.88
CA GLU A 559 14.50 -17.76 30.06
C GLU A 559 13.69 -16.67 29.35
N VAL A 560 14.06 -15.40 29.54
CA VAL A 560 13.43 -14.27 28.86
C VAL A 560 14.30 -13.82 27.70
N LEU A 561 13.83 -14.07 26.48
CA LEU A 561 14.50 -13.76 25.22
C LEU A 561 13.83 -12.55 24.55
N PRO A 562 14.42 -11.34 24.60
CA PRO A 562 13.92 -10.24 23.79
C PRO A 562 14.04 -10.58 22.30
N GLY A 563 13.00 -10.28 21.52
CA GLY A 563 13.05 -10.39 20.07
C GLY A 563 14.17 -9.54 19.46
N PRO A 564 14.58 -9.87 18.23
CA PRO A 564 15.62 -9.13 17.50
C PRO A 564 15.21 -7.67 17.31
N GLY A 565 16.17 -6.75 17.27
CA GLY A 565 15.88 -5.33 17.01
C GLY A 565 15.21 -5.11 15.65
N SER A 566 15.63 -5.89 14.65
CA SER A 566 15.02 -5.92 13.33
C SER A 566 15.24 -7.28 12.67
N VAL A 567 14.33 -7.65 11.77
CA VAL A 567 14.46 -8.82 10.88
C VAL A 567 14.20 -8.34 9.47
N LYS A 568 15.15 -8.58 8.56
CA LYS A 568 14.95 -8.33 7.13
C LYS A 568 13.91 -9.32 6.59
N ARG A 569 12.97 -8.82 5.80
CA ARG A 569 11.87 -9.59 5.21
C ARG A 569 12.00 -9.48 3.70
N GLN A 570 11.80 -10.56 2.98
CA GLN A 570 11.77 -10.58 1.52
C GLN A 570 10.42 -11.12 1.08
N GLY A 571 9.81 -10.49 0.08
CA GLY A 571 8.50 -10.89 -0.44
C GLY A 571 8.53 -12.27 -1.10
N ASP A 572 7.38 -12.94 -1.03
CA ASP A 572 6.86 -14.02 -1.88
C ASP A 572 7.67 -15.30 -2.14
N SER A 573 8.74 -15.54 -1.39
CA SER A 573 9.38 -16.87 -1.35
C SER A 573 8.83 -17.68 -0.16
N PRO A 574 8.65 -19.01 -0.28
CA PRO A 574 8.42 -19.85 0.90
C PRO A 574 9.55 -19.64 1.93
N GLY A 575 9.20 -19.53 3.20
CA GLY A 575 10.13 -19.17 4.27
C GLY A 575 9.61 -19.49 5.66
N THR A 576 10.48 -19.39 6.66
CA THR A 576 10.13 -19.56 8.08
C THR A 576 9.21 -18.41 8.53
N PRO A 577 8.02 -18.68 9.10
CA PRO A 577 7.14 -17.63 9.60
C PRO A 577 7.72 -16.83 10.76
N LEU A 578 7.39 -15.54 10.81
CA LEU A 578 7.86 -14.57 11.79
C LEU A 578 6.71 -14.08 12.67
N VAL A 579 6.80 -14.32 13.97
CA VAL A 579 5.79 -13.93 14.94
C VAL A 579 6.00 -12.49 15.40
N LEU A 580 5.04 -11.61 15.09
CA LEU A 580 5.03 -10.21 15.48
C LEU A 580 3.93 -9.90 16.51
N PRO A 581 3.94 -8.72 17.15
CA PRO A 581 2.96 -8.39 18.18
C PRO A 581 1.49 -8.54 17.72
N ARG A 582 1.20 -8.30 16.44
CA ARG A 582 -0.14 -8.46 15.86
C ARG A 582 -0.60 -9.93 15.77
N ASN A 583 0.33 -10.87 15.75
CA ASN A 583 0.07 -12.31 15.66
C ASN A 583 -0.16 -12.93 17.04
N ILE A 584 -0.30 -12.15 18.12
CA ILE A 584 -0.48 -12.67 19.48
C ILE A 584 -1.87 -12.28 19.99
N ARG A 585 -2.78 -13.25 20.04
CA ARG A 585 -4.17 -13.07 20.50
C ARG A 585 -4.75 -14.37 21.07
N ASN A 586 -5.74 -14.26 21.94
CA ASN A 586 -6.48 -15.41 22.50
C ASN A 586 -5.57 -16.51 23.10
N ASN A 587 -4.53 -16.11 23.83
CA ASN A 587 -3.53 -17.01 24.44
C ASN A 587 -2.76 -17.88 23.43
N GLN A 588 -2.75 -17.53 22.14
CA GLN A 588 -2.13 -18.30 21.05
C GLN A 588 -1.41 -17.38 20.06
N VAL A 589 -0.62 -18.01 19.18
CA VAL A 589 -0.11 -17.39 17.96
C VAL A 589 -1.16 -17.52 16.86
N ASP A 590 -1.46 -16.39 16.20
CA ASP A 590 -2.46 -16.26 15.14
C ASP A 590 -1.85 -16.24 13.73
N TYR A 591 -2.55 -16.92 12.82
CA TYR A 591 -2.04 -17.29 11.51
C TYR A 591 -2.52 -16.33 10.40
N GLY A 592 -3.31 -15.31 10.73
CA GLY A 592 -3.96 -14.45 9.73
C GLY A 592 -2.99 -13.74 8.78
N GLU A 593 -2.09 -12.91 9.32
CA GLU A 593 -1.10 -12.14 8.56
C GLU A 593 0.32 -12.48 9.03
N LEU A 594 0.86 -13.60 8.58
CA LEU A 594 2.22 -14.04 8.90
C LEU A 594 3.23 -13.44 7.92
N ASP A 595 4.24 -12.75 8.46
CA ASP A 595 5.42 -12.39 7.68
C ASP A 595 6.31 -13.63 7.52
N LEU A 596 6.90 -13.84 6.34
CA LEU A 596 7.82 -14.94 6.09
C LEU A 596 9.28 -14.43 5.99
N VAL A 597 10.22 -15.24 6.48
CA VAL A 597 11.65 -15.01 6.39
C VAL A 597 12.27 -16.14 5.56
N PRO A 598 12.93 -15.86 4.43
CA PRO A 598 13.58 -16.89 3.62
C PRO A 598 14.50 -17.77 4.46
N GLU A 599 14.55 -19.08 4.19
CA GLU A 599 15.22 -20.04 5.08
C GLU A 599 16.72 -19.75 5.27
N ALA A 600 17.41 -19.32 4.21
CA ALA A 600 18.80 -18.90 4.26
C ALA A 600 19.03 -17.70 5.21
N LEU A 601 18.05 -16.80 5.33
CA LEU A 601 18.08 -15.68 6.25
C LEU A 601 17.62 -16.09 7.65
N ALA A 602 16.63 -16.98 7.75
CA ALA A 602 16.15 -17.53 9.02
C ALA A 602 17.27 -18.24 9.80
N ALA A 603 18.19 -18.91 9.09
CA ALA A 603 19.39 -19.51 9.68
C ALA A 603 20.26 -18.50 10.45
N ARG A 604 20.30 -17.23 10.03
CA ARG A 604 21.05 -16.16 10.73
C ARG A 604 20.38 -15.71 12.03
N TYR A 605 19.09 -16.01 12.18
CA TYR A 605 18.29 -15.73 13.37
C TYR A 605 18.01 -17.00 14.19
N ALA A 606 18.84 -18.05 14.05
CA ALA A 606 18.64 -19.34 14.72
C ALA A 606 18.38 -19.23 16.23
N ARG A 607 19.00 -18.25 16.91
CA ARG A 607 18.77 -17.96 18.34
C ARG A 607 17.32 -17.60 18.67
N TYR A 608 16.60 -17.00 17.72
CA TYR A 608 15.22 -16.55 17.87
C TYR A 608 14.20 -17.59 17.39
N ARG A 609 14.65 -18.80 17.05
CA ARG A 609 13.72 -19.88 16.74
C ARG A 609 12.95 -20.25 17.99
N LEU A 610 11.64 -20.25 17.83
CA LEU A 610 10.68 -20.65 18.83
C LEU A 610 10.69 -22.17 18.93
N ALA A 611 10.73 -22.66 20.17
CA ALA A 611 10.50 -24.05 20.48
C ALA A 611 9.03 -24.24 20.87
N GLU A 612 8.52 -25.46 20.68
CA GLU A 612 7.26 -25.84 21.31
C GLU A 612 7.35 -25.56 22.82
N ARG A 613 6.26 -25.07 23.42
CA ARG A 613 6.16 -24.64 24.83
C ARG A 613 6.76 -23.26 25.13
N ASP A 614 7.40 -22.59 24.17
CA ASP A 614 7.73 -21.19 24.33
C ASP A 614 6.44 -20.35 24.45
N VAL A 615 6.52 -19.25 25.19
CA VAL A 615 5.44 -18.25 25.31
C VAL A 615 5.93 -16.94 24.70
N VAL A 616 5.10 -16.25 23.93
CA VAL A 616 5.47 -15.00 23.25
C VAL A 616 4.56 -13.85 23.69
N SER A 617 5.10 -12.63 23.73
CA SER A 617 4.36 -11.42 24.06
C SER A 617 4.84 -10.21 23.29
N ALA A 618 4.01 -9.18 23.19
CA ALA A 618 4.39 -7.86 22.70
C ALA A 618 5.27 -7.12 23.73
N ARG A 619 6.38 -6.55 23.27
CA ARG A 619 7.35 -5.83 24.10
C ARG A 619 7.03 -4.33 24.26
N ALA A 620 6.28 -3.74 23.32
CA ALA A 620 5.86 -2.34 23.32
C ALA A 620 4.46 -2.19 22.67
N GLY A 621 3.69 -1.16 23.07
CA GLY A 621 2.36 -0.87 22.50
C GLY A 621 1.21 -1.54 23.26
N THR A 622 0.51 -2.50 22.65
CA THR A 622 -0.61 -3.23 23.27
C THR A 622 -0.10 -4.27 24.28
N LEU A 623 0.47 -3.78 25.37
CA LEU A 623 1.13 -4.56 26.42
C LEU A 623 0.18 -5.57 27.08
N GLY A 624 0.74 -6.70 27.53
CA GLY A 624 0.03 -7.66 28.38
C GLY A 624 -0.65 -8.82 27.65
N ARG A 625 -0.44 -8.99 26.34
CA ARG A 625 -0.94 -10.16 25.60
C ARG A 625 0.13 -11.24 25.53
N PHE A 626 -0.22 -12.47 25.89
CA PHE A 626 0.68 -13.63 25.81
C PHE A 626 0.09 -14.69 24.90
N GLY A 627 0.93 -15.45 24.19
CA GLY A 627 0.52 -16.53 23.32
C GLY A 627 1.44 -17.74 23.46
N LEU A 628 0.86 -18.94 23.49
CA LEU A 628 1.64 -20.19 23.53
C LEU A 628 2.08 -20.60 22.12
N VAL A 629 3.32 -21.05 21.99
CA VAL A 629 3.87 -21.72 20.81
C VAL A 629 3.59 -23.22 20.90
N ARG A 630 2.85 -23.77 19.94
CA ARG A 630 2.51 -25.19 19.81
C ARG A 630 3.45 -25.87 18.81
N SER A 631 3.26 -27.17 18.60
CA SER A 631 4.12 -27.95 17.69
C SER A 631 4.09 -27.44 16.24
N ALA A 632 2.98 -26.84 15.81
CA ALA A 632 2.84 -26.28 14.45
C ALA A 632 3.66 -24.99 14.25
N GLU A 633 3.88 -24.21 15.31
CA GLU A 633 4.71 -22.99 15.28
C GLU A 633 6.16 -23.25 15.70
N ALA A 634 6.52 -24.49 16.03
CA ALA A 634 7.89 -24.86 16.37
C ALA A 634 8.81 -24.61 15.16
N GLY A 635 9.94 -23.94 15.42
CA GLY A 635 10.90 -23.53 14.39
C GLY A 635 10.61 -22.17 13.74
N TRP A 636 9.45 -21.55 14.03
CA TRP A 636 9.15 -20.17 13.61
C TRP A 636 10.07 -19.17 14.31
N LEU A 637 10.15 -17.94 13.81
CA LEU A 637 11.03 -16.92 14.37
C LEU A 637 10.26 -15.94 15.28
N LEU A 638 10.83 -15.67 16.45
CA LEU A 638 10.42 -14.55 17.29
C LEU A 638 10.81 -13.24 16.61
N GLY A 639 9.81 -12.40 16.32
CA GLY A 639 10.01 -11.17 15.56
C GLY A 639 10.34 -9.94 16.40
N PRO A 640 10.70 -8.83 15.72
CA PRO A 640 10.96 -7.55 16.37
C PRO A 640 9.73 -7.02 17.09
N GLY A 641 9.96 -6.37 18.23
CA GLY A 641 8.89 -5.89 19.10
C GLY A 641 8.21 -6.98 19.92
N CYS A 642 8.65 -8.24 19.83
CA CYS A 642 8.21 -9.33 20.70
C CYS A 642 9.23 -9.63 21.81
N VAL A 643 8.78 -10.41 22.80
CA VAL A 643 9.61 -11.06 23.80
C VAL A 643 9.14 -12.52 23.92
N GLY A 644 10.09 -13.45 23.93
CA GLY A 644 9.87 -14.87 24.16
C GLY A 644 10.20 -15.24 25.60
N PHE A 645 9.51 -16.23 26.11
CA PHE A 645 9.64 -16.81 27.42
C PHE A 645 9.78 -18.31 27.22
N ARG A 646 10.91 -18.89 27.59
CA ARG A 646 11.14 -20.33 27.52
C ARG A 646 11.08 -20.89 28.94
N PRO A 647 9.96 -21.54 29.32
CA PRO A 647 9.77 -22.01 30.68
C PRO A 647 10.71 -23.19 31.00
N GLY A 648 11.23 -23.23 32.23
CA GLY A 648 11.97 -24.36 32.75
C GLY A 648 11.09 -25.60 32.96
N PRO A 649 11.69 -26.77 33.24
CA PRO A 649 10.96 -28.02 33.47
C PRO A 649 9.94 -27.93 34.62
N GLU A 650 10.15 -27.03 35.58
CA GLU A 650 9.28 -26.77 36.73
C GLU A 650 8.05 -25.88 36.42
N VAL A 651 7.94 -25.37 35.19
CA VAL A 651 6.85 -24.49 34.77
C VAL A 651 6.03 -25.12 33.64
N ASP A 652 4.73 -25.28 33.87
CA ASP A 652 3.77 -25.57 32.81
C ASP A 652 3.55 -24.30 31.96
N PRO A 653 3.76 -24.35 30.64
CA PRO A 653 3.66 -23.18 29.78
C PRO A 653 2.22 -22.68 29.63
N HIS A 654 1.21 -23.54 29.71
CA HIS A 654 -0.20 -23.12 29.71
C HIS A 654 -0.52 -22.40 31.01
N TYR A 655 -0.04 -22.91 32.14
CA TYR A 655 -0.18 -22.23 33.44
C TYR A 655 0.42 -20.84 33.39
N LEU A 656 1.64 -20.72 32.84
CA LEU A 656 2.33 -19.44 32.71
C LEU A 656 1.51 -18.43 31.87
N VAL A 657 0.94 -18.86 30.74
CA VAL A 657 0.09 -18.00 29.91
C VAL A 657 -1.16 -17.54 30.66
N TYR A 658 -1.87 -18.43 31.37
CA TYR A 658 -3.03 -18.04 32.18
C TYR A 658 -2.64 -17.09 33.31
N TYR A 659 -1.54 -17.38 34.02
CA TYR A 659 -1.05 -16.56 35.11
C TYR A 659 -0.70 -15.15 34.63
N LEU A 660 0.05 -15.04 33.53
CA LEU A 660 0.49 -13.75 32.98
C LEU A 660 -0.66 -12.91 32.42
N ASN A 661 -1.72 -13.55 31.89
CA ASN A 661 -2.95 -12.85 31.49
C ASN A 661 -3.91 -12.55 32.66
N GLY A 662 -3.62 -13.06 33.87
CA GLY A 662 -4.42 -12.82 35.07
C GLY A 662 -4.34 -11.38 35.57
N ALA A 663 -5.38 -10.93 36.27
CA ALA A 663 -5.52 -9.53 36.70
C ALA A 663 -4.32 -9.00 37.51
N ASP A 664 -3.79 -9.80 38.44
CA ASP A 664 -2.65 -9.40 39.27
C ASP A 664 -1.36 -9.22 38.45
N ALA A 665 -1.10 -10.13 37.52
CA ALA A 665 0.05 -10.06 36.62
C ALA A 665 -0.07 -8.86 35.66
N GLN A 666 -1.26 -8.65 35.09
CA GLN A 666 -1.54 -7.51 34.23
C GLN A 666 -1.39 -6.17 34.96
N GLU A 667 -1.87 -6.07 36.20
CA GLU A 667 -1.73 -4.86 37.01
C GLU A 667 -0.27 -4.61 37.39
N TRP A 668 0.48 -5.67 37.74
CA TRP A 668 1.92 -5.56 37.99
C TRP A 668 2.66 -5.05 36.75
N LEU A 669 2.38 -5.62 35.58
CA LEU A 669 2.94 -5.20 34.30
C LEU A 669 2.60 -3.72 34.02
N ARG A 670 1.34 -3.32 34.16
CA ARG A 670 0.88 -1.94 33.93
C ARG A 670 1.58 -0.91 34.82
N ARG A 671 1.82 -1.24 36.10
CA ARG A 671 2.49 -0.36 37.08
C ARG A 671 3.98 -0.21 36.84
N ASN A 672 4.63 -1.24 36.32
CA ASN A 672 6.07 -1.27 36.16
C ASN A 672 6.54 -0.98 34.72
N ALA A 673 5.61 -0.84 33.76
CA ALA A 673 5.91 -0.46 32.40
C ALA A 673 6.62 0.90 32.32
N VAL A 674 7.68 0.99 31.50
CA VAL A 674 8.54 2.17 31.38
C VAL A 674 8.12 2.99 30.15
N GLY A 675 8.28 4.31 30.22
CA GLY A 675 8.01 5.24 29.11
C GLY A 675 6.72 6.05 29.28
N THR A 676 6.76 7.34 28.95
CA THR A 676 5.63 8.29 29.11
C THR A 676 4.73 8.36 27.88
N ALA A 677 5.30 8.29 26.67
CA ALA A 677 4.56 8.35 25.39
C ALA A 677 4.26 6.95 24.81
N VAL A 678 5.20 6.00 24.92
CA VAL A 678 5.02 4.59 24.53
C VAL A 678 5.50 3.73 25.67
N ARG A 679 4.59 2.93 26.25
CA ARG A 679 4.94 2.02 27.33
C ARG A 679 5.59 0.75 26.76
N TYR A 680 6.69 0.31 27.38
CA TYR A 680 7.40 -0.91 27.02
C TYR A 680 7.96 -1.65 28.24
N PHE A 681 8.32 -2.92 28.04
CA PHE A 681 8.99 -3.75 29.05
C PHE A 681 10.47 -3.97 28.71
N SER A 682 11.36 -3.71 29.68
CA SER A 682 12.74 -4.18 29.59
C SER A 682 12.81 -5.66 29.96
N SER A 683 13.77 -6.39 29.38
CA SER A 683 13.96 -7.81 29.70
C SER A 683 14.32 -8.02 31.17
N ASP A 684 15.05 -7.08 31.78
CA ASP A 684 15.43 -7.17 33.19
C ASP A 684 14.23 -6.95 34.12
N LEU A 685 13.31 -6.05 33.74
CA LEU A 685 12.06 -5.89 34.47
C LEU A 685 11.24 -7.19 34.42
N LEU A 686 11.05 -7.77 33.23
CA LEU A 686 10.32 -9.04 33.08
C LEU A 686 10.97 -10.17 33.88
N ARG A 687 12.30 -10.29 33.89
CA ARG A 687 13.03 -11.27 34.71
C ARG A 687 12.80 -11.06 36.20
N SER A 688 12.62 -9.82 36.64
CA SER A 688 12.38 -9.48 38.05
C SER A 688 10.94 -9.74 38.53
N MET A 689 10.00 -9.96 37.59
CA MET A 689 8.58 -10.14 37.89
C MET A 689 8.37 -11.28 38.89
N PRO A 690 7.73 -11.03 40.05
CA PRO A 690 7.38 -12.09 40.96
C PRO A 690 6.20 -12.88 40.38
N ILE A 691 6.38 -14.19 40.22
CA ILE A 691 5.33 -15.12 39.85
C ILE A 691 5.07 -16.08 41.00
N PHE A 692 3.82 -16.48 41.16
CA PHE A 692 3.45 -17.57 42.03
C PHE A 692 3.65 -18.88 41.28
N LEU A 693 4.38 -19.83 41.86
CA LEU A 693 4.70 -21.10 41.22
C LEU A 693 4.35 -22.27 42.16
N PRO A 694 3.18 -22.90 41.96
CA PRO A 694 2.82 -24.18 42.57
C PRO A 694 3.64 -25.34 41.99
N GLU A 695 3.57 -26.52 42.62
CA GLU A 695 4.09 -27.76 42.00
C GLU A 695 3.42 -28.05 40.65
N LEU A 696 4.14 -28.67 39.72
CA LEU A 696 3.66 -28.94 38.35
C LEU A 696 2.28 -29.60 38.28
N ARG A 697 2.00 -30.56 39.17
CA ARG A 697 0.69 -31.21 39.25
C ARG A 697 -0.43 -30.20 39.52
N LYS A 698 -0.20 -29.23 40.41
CA LYS A 698 -1.16 -28.17 40.72
C LYS A 698 -1.27 -27.14 39.60
N GLN A 699 -0.19 -26.87 38.88
CA GLN A 699 -0.24 -26.05 37.67
C GLN A 699 -1.14 -26.68 36.62
N ALA A 700 -1.00 -27.98 36.36
CA ALA A 700 -1.84 -28.73 35.43
C ALA A 700 -3.33 -28.74 35.87
N GLU A 701 -3.61 -28.98 37.16
CA GLU A 701 -4.97 -28.87 37.70
C GLU A 701 -5.57 -27.48 37.45
N ILE A 702 -4.81 -26.39 37.66
CA ILE A 702 -5.26 -25.02 37.37
C ILE A 702 -5.53 -24.83 35.88
N VAL A 703 -4.66 -25.34 35.01
CA VAL A 703 -4.83 -25.27 33.56
C VAL A 703 -6.11 -25.98 33.12
N ASP A 704 -6.38 -27.16 33.66
CA ASP A 704 -7.58 -27.94 33.35
C ASP A 704 -8.86 -27.24 33.84
N LEU A 705 -8.79 -26.50 34.95
CA LEU A 705 -9.89 -25.68 35.44
C LEU A 705 -10.16 -24.45 34.55
N LEU A 706 -9.11 -23.81 34.02
CA LEU A 706 -9.23 -22.56 33.25
C LEU A 706 -9.45 -22.77 31.76
N ARG A 707 -8.97 -23.89 31.20
CA ARG A 707 -9.06 -24.20 29.76
C ARG A 707 -10.49 -24.15 29.20
N PRO A 708 -11.52 -24.71 29.87
CA PRO A 708 -12.88 -24.65 29.35
C PRO A 708 -13.39 -23.20 29.19
N TYR A 709 -12.95 -22.25 30.03
CA TYR A 709 -13.41 -20.86 29.96
C TYR A 709 -12.87 -20.17 28.70
N GLN A 710 -11.61 -20.46 28.36
CA GLN A 710 -11.01 -19.97 27.12
C GLN A 710 -11.67 -20.60 25.89
N LEU A 711 -11.91 -21.92 25.90
CA LEU A 711 -12.57 -22.60 24.79
C LEU A 711 -14.00 -22.08 24.57
N SER A 712 -14.74 -21.85 25.64
CA SER A 712 -16.09 -21.24 25.58
C SER A 712 -16.03 -19.84 24.97
N SER A 713 -15.08 -18.98 25.39
CA SER A 713 -14.92 -17.64 24.81
C SER A 713 -14.65 -17.65 23.30
N VAL A 714 -13.85 -18.60 22.79
CA VAL A 714 -13.59 -18.74 21.35
C VAL A 714 -14.81 -19.28 20.62
N ALA A 715 -15.46 -20.31 21.18
CA ALA A 715 -16.66 -20.91 20.60
C ALA A 715 -17.84 -19.92 20.50
N HIS A 716 -18.00 -19.03 21.49
CA HIS A 716 -18.99 -17.95 21.45
C HIS A 716 -18.70 -16.91 20.35
N ALA A 717 -17.43 -16.60 20.08
CA ALA A 717 -17.07 -15.69 18.99
C ALA A 717 -17.37 -16.32 17.62
N GLU A 718 -17.08 -17.61 17.45
CA GLU A 718 -17.40 -18.36 16.23
C GLU A 718 -18.91 -18.48 16.02
N LEU A 719 -19.65 -18.80 17.09
CA LEU A 719 -21.11 -18.85 17.07
C LEU A 719 -21.72 -17.50 16.63
N GLY A 720 -21.17 -16.38 17.11
CA GLY A 720 -21.59 -15.05 16.68
C GLY A 720 -21.35 -14.79 15.19
N SER A 721 -20.21 -15.23 14.66
CA SER A 721 -19.89 -15.15 13.22
C SER A 721 -20.84 -15.99 12.38
N GLN A 722 -21.10 -17.23 12.78
CA GLN A 722 -22.00 -18.15 12.07
C GLN A 722 -23.48 -17.75 12.15
N LEU A 723 -23.90 -17.12 13.25
CA LEU A 723 -25.22 -16.50 13.36
C LEU A 723 -25.39 -15.36 12.37
N ALA A 724 -24.37 -14.50 12.24
CA ALA A 724 -24.38 -13.42 11.24
C ALA A 724 -24.46 -13.99 9.81
N HIS A 725 -23.66 -15.02 9.51
CA HIS A 725 -23.70 -15.70 8.22
C HIS A 725 -25.07 -16.37 7.93
N SER A 726 -25.65 -17.03 8.93
CA SER A 726 -26.98 -17.67 8.81
C SER A 726 -28.10 -16.64 8.64
N LEU A 727 -27.99 -15.47 9.27
CA LEU A 727 -28.92 -14.35 9.09
C LEU A 727 -28.85 -13.82 7.65
N ASP A 728 -27.65 -13.65 7.10
CA ASP A 728 -27.46 -13.26 5.70
C ASP A 728 -28.06 -14.28 4.72
N LEU A 729 -27.91 -15.58 4.99
CA LEU A 729 -28.52 -16.63 4.17
C LEU A 729 -30.04 -16.68 4.31
N LEU A 730 -30.58 -16.57 5.54
CA LEU A 730 -32.03 -16.60 5.77
C LEU A 730 -32.72 -15.39 5.14
N THR A 731 -32.12 -14.21 5.27
CA THR A 731 -32.61 -13.00 4.61
C THR A 731 -32.62 -13.18 3.09
N SER A 732 -31.60 -13.82 2.51
CA SER A 732 -31.58 -14.14 1.07
C SER A 732 -32.70 -15.10 0.62
N ILE A 733 -33.25 -15.92 1.52
CA ILE A 733 -34.36 -16.85 1.24
C ILE A 733 -35.72 -16.18 1.46
N LEU A 734 -35.92 -15.51 2.60
CA LEU A 734 -37.21 -14.93 2.99
C LEU A 734 -37.57 -13.70 2.17
N PHE A 735 -36.57 -12.93 1.74
CA PHE A 735 -36.78 -11.71 0.95
C PHE A 735 -36.60 -11.95 -0.55
N ARG A 736 -36.59 -13.21 -1.00
CA ARG A 736 -36.76 -13.54 -2.42
C ARG A 736 -38.23 -13.35 -2.81
N PRO A 737 -38.54 -12.54 -3.84
CA PRO A 737 -39.89 -12.48 -4.37
C PRO A 737 -40.33 -13.87 -4.85
N SER A 738 -41.55 -14.28 -4.52
CA SER A 738 -42.18 -15.46 -5.13
C SER A 738 -42.33 -15.19 -6.62
N ALA A 739 -41.86 -16.13 -7.46
CA ALA A 739 -41.91 -16.01 -8.92
C ALA A 739 -43.34 -15.93 -9.46
#